data_AF-A0A3M1IVD9-F1
#
_entry.id   AF-A0A3M1IVD9-F1
#
_cell.length_a   1.000
_cell.length_b   1.000
_cell.length_c   1.000
_cell.angle_alpha   90.00
_cell.angle_beta   90.00
_cell.angle_gamma   90.00
#
_symmetry.space_group_name_H-M   'P 1'
#
loop_
_entity.id
_entity.type
_entity.pdbx_description
1 polymer ?
#
loop_
_entity_poly.entity_id
_entity_poly.type
_entity_poly.pdbx_seq_one_letter_code
_entity_poly.pdbx_strand_id
1 'polypeptide(L)'
;MKLSEYPRPPDDTGRGVHWSPSTSIWGKNEWAEKWLPFLLDAKIKWVKILDDGGGSALGLVKRLIDYKIMPVVRVYLNPNYPGFISGRETDLAHRLADIGVRYMEFGNEPDLALEWKDRDRPENWLEIVVNRYIDVWDKVRPFGIIPLFDAFGPGGRGNPFQLIAQKGRTDIFEAMVVAVHNYCLGRPLSYPNDGIADHGTPITEHEYLSLADGDPNRTHWVWERPIEDVNRLRAEHANPNISILTDSTGFRAFEYMDNLVREACGRSVPVMMTEGGYNVGQRAGTTFGDDARYPKPTAYWASRLTMDMFNPDNLPDYYFCSMPWFIAGYQMGVMSSSYEPQGPWFTNWYDSEFGLNGELPVVGMLKSTPPKIRADGPVPPEMENFYTGPDLTGRDFADELKYLEPQVLLEPAADTSQPYWKLISVQWKEEGNGYMFVKCLDQDGTPIEGQEFEARHENGADVAATKGHYDNYWGNLAMYGGLGTYRVSVKGGPGDALTNVGNGGESPGYRATNFWLTFQKTSDHEEGDVTLDFNAKDQDYLEHYRQTGQMKNEAEGFEQTVIPANGKKDHYKIIGIRHLLPEEANGNRIAFLAVLDANGNIDRNKQIDWGWQGMDGGQKPRPITQDKPLNERANVPLNPGQRCWFQVLGAESERVENIHTMYPTNGGNHSWYIVFYPVQGGSGPVDPPDKPDPPDPPDRPDNSEALRLLEEAQRHVNQANQLIEKAKSLL
;
A
#
# COMPACT_ATOMS: atom_id res chain seq x y z
N MET A 1 -11.00 7.91 29.38
CA MET A 1 -9.76 7.60 28.63
C MET A 1 -8.96 8.88 28.41
N LYS A 2 -7.64 8.81 28.56
CA LYS A 2 -6.70 9.87 28.16
C LYS A 2 -6.39 9.75 26.67
N LEU A 3 -5.93 10.84 26.04
CA LEU A 3 -5.59 10.85 24.61
C LEU A 3 -4.60 9.75 24.20
N SER A 4 -3.64 9.41 25.07
CA SER A 4 -2.63 8.36 24.85
C SER A 4 -3.17 6.93 24.95
N GLU A 5 -4.39 6.75 25.45
CA GLU A 5 -5.02 5.42 25.63
C GLU A 5 -5.87 5.00 24.43
N TYR A 6 -6.07 5.90 23.46
CA TYR A 6 -6.84 5.61 22.26
C TYR A 6 -6.01 4.80 21.25
N PRO A 7 -6.58 3.75 20.62
CA PRO A 7 -5.86 2.96 19.63
C PRO A 7 -5.34 3.78 18.46
N ARG A 8 -4.09 3.52 18.05
CA ARG A 8 -3.45 4.21 16.93
C ARG A 8 -2.69 3.20 16.06
N PRO A 9 -2.52 3.47 14.76
CA PRO A 9 -1.62 2.68 13.93
C PRO A 9 -0.17 2.85 14.42
N PRO A 10 0.70 1.86 14.19
CA PRO A 10 2.12 2.01 14.45
C PRO A 10 2.73 3.10 13.54
N ASP A 11 3.67 3.87 14.09
CA ASP A 11 4.29 5.02 13.43
C ASP A 11 3.25 6.04 12.93
N ASP A 12 2.29 6.39 13.78
CA ASP A 12 1.16 7.25 13.41
C ASP A 12 1.66 8.65 12.98
N THR A 13 1.53 8.91 11.68
CA THR A 13 1.90 10.18 11.03
C THR A 13 0.77 11.21 11.05
N GLY A 14 -0.44 10.82 11.45
CA GLY A 14 -1.67 11.57 11.24
C GLY A 14 -2.11 11.68 9.77
N ARG A 15 -1.32 11.17 8.81
CA ARG A 15 -1.67 11.18 7.39
C ARG A 15 -2.71 10.12 7.09
N GLY A 16 -3.80 10.54 6.49
CA GLY A 16 -4.85 9.67 6.05
C GLY A 16 -5.43 10.06 4.69
N VAL A 17 -6.44 9.31 4.26
CA VAL A 17 -7.20 9.61 3.05
C VAL A 17 -8.62 9.07 3.17
N HIS A 18 -9.59 9.76 2.59
CA HIS A 18 -10.88 9.15 2.28
C HIS A 18 -10.72 8.30 1.03
N TRP A 19 -10.99 7.00 1.13
CA TRP A 19 -10.68 6.05 0.07
C TRP A 19 -11.47 6.34 -1.20
N SER A 20 -12.76 6.05 -1.19
CA SER A 20 -13.62 6.15 -2.37
C SER A 20 -15.03 6.55 -1.93
N PRO A 21 -15.82 7.23 -2.78
CA PRO A 21 -17.22 7.52 -2.53
C PRO A 21 -18.14 6.30 -2.63
N SER A 22 -17.61 5.10 -2.91
CA SER A 22 -18.38 3.88 -3.11
C SER A 22 -18.33 2.93 -1.91
N THR A 23 -19.46 2.28 -1.62
CA THR A 23 -19.53 1.17 -0.66
C THR A 23 -19.11 -0.17 -1.27
N SER A 24 -19.16 -0.32 -2.60
CA SER A 24 -19.03 -1.62 -3.27
C SER A 24 -17.80 -1.72 -4.19
N ILE A 25 -17.14 -0.60 -4.46
CA ILE A 25 -16.03 -0.52 -5.41
C ILE A 25 -14.85 0.17 -4.73
N TRP A 26 -13.78 -0.59 -4.53
CA TRP A 26 -12.62 -0.13 -3.75
C TRP A 26 -11.27 -0.34 -4.42
N GLY A 27 -11.22 -0.78 -5.69
CA GLY A 27 -9.95 -0.94 -6.43
C GLY A 27 -9.27 -2.30 -6.26
N LYS A 28 -10.02 -3.35 -5.92
CA LYS A 28 -9.52 -4.73 -5.72
C LYS A 28 -8.50 -5.22 -6.74
N ASN A 29 -8.77 -5.02 -8.03
CA ASN A 29 -7.95 -5.58 -9.12
C ASN A 29 -6.55 -4.93 -9.24
N GLU A 30 -6.36 -3.72 -8.72
CA GLU A 30 -5.07 -3.01 -8.78
C GLU A 30 -4.45 -2.88 -7.36
N TRP A 31 -4.93 -3.67 -6.38
CA TRP A 31 -4.50 -3.54 -4.99
C TRP A 31 -2.98 -3.66 -4.83
N ALA A 32 -2.42 -4.78 -5.30
CA ALA A 32 -1.00 -5.08 -5.13
C ALA A 32 -0.08 -4.20 -5.99
N GLU A 33 -0.53 -3.83 -7.19
CA GLU A 33 0.31 -3.12 -8.18
C GLU A 33 0.30 -1.60 -8.00
N LYS A 34 -0.74 -1.04 -7.38
CA LYS A 34 -0.97 0.41 -7.36
C LYS A 34 -1.34 0.95 -5.99
N TRP A 35 -2.44 0.44 -5.42
CA TRP A 35 -3.05 1.06 -4.24
C TRP A 35 -2.24 0.83 -2.97
N LEU A 36 -1.78 -0.41 -2.75
CA LEU A 36 -0.93 -0.74 -1.62
C LEU A 36 0.45 -0.04 -1.70
N PRO A 37 1.21 -0.13 -2.82
CA PRO A 37 2.46 0.62 -2.96
C PRO A 37 2.31 2.11 -2.67
N PHE A 38 1.24 2.75 -3.19
CA PHE A 38 0.98 4.15 -2.87
C PHE A 38 0.82 4.39 -1.37
N LEU A 39 -0.03 3.62 -0.69
CA LEU A 39 -0.28 3.79 0.74
C LEU A 39 1.01 3.67 1.57
N LEU A 40 1.84 2.68 1.23
CA LEU A 40 3.11 2.43 1.92
C LEU A 40 4.16 3.51 1.63
N ASP A 41 4.26 3.98 0.38
CA ASP A 41 5.22 5.01 -0.02
C ASP A 41 4.85 6.40 0.52
N ALA A 42 3.56 6.75 0.46
CA ALA A 42 3.02 8.00 0.98
C ALA A 42 2.93 8.03 2.52
N LYS A 43 3.17 6.88 3.16
CA LYS A 43 3.11 6.69 4.63
C LYS A 43 1.75 7.06 5.18
N ILE A 44 0.70 6.65 4.46
CA ILE A 44 -0.69 6.76 4.89
C ILE A 44 -0.92 5.75 6.01
N LYS A 45 -1.43 6.23 7.15
CA LYS A 45 -1.68 5.42 8.34
C LYS A 45 -3.15 5.36 8.73
N TRP A 46 -3.99 6.21 8.13
CA TRP A 46 -5.43 6.26 8.36
C TRP A 46 -6.19 6.19 7.05
N VAL A 47 -7.20 5.33 6.95
CA VAL A 47 -8.03 5.24 5.74
C VAL A 47 -9.49 5.24 6.14
N LYS A 48 -10.24 6.24 5.64
CA LYS A 48 -11.69 6.31 5.75
C LYS A 48 -12.33 5.52 4.61
N ILE A 49 -13.29 4.65 4.94
CA ILE A 49 -13.94 3.75 3.99
C ILE A 49 -15.45 3.69 4.24
N LEU A 50 -16.21 3.52 3.16
CA LEU A 50 -17.67 3.35 3.19
C LEU A 50 -18.03 1.87 3.17
N ASP A 51 -18.98 1.48 4.00
CA ASP A 51 -19.58 0.15 4.02
C ASP A 51 -21.11 0.26 3.86
N ASP A 52 -21.74 -0.68 3.15
CA ASP A 52 -23.19 -0.72 2.94
C ASP A 52 -24.00 -1.21 4.16
N GLY A 53 -23.34 -1.43 5.30
CA GLY A 53 -23.89 -2.00 6.53
C GLY A 53 -23.86 -3.53 6.57
N GLY A 54 -23.45 -4.19 5.49
CA GLY A 54 -23.38 -5.64 5.34
C GLY A 54 -21.96 -6.21 5.34
N GLY A 55 -20.94 -5.36 5.27
CA GLY A 55 -19.54 -5.79 5.17
C GLY A 55 -18.98 -5.74 3.75
N SER A 56 -19.56 -4.95 2.86
CA SER A 56 -19.03 -4.66 1.51
C SER A 56 -17.56 -4.18 1.49
N ALA A 57 -17.07 -3.57 2.57
CA ALA A 57 -15.70 -3.07 2.71
C ALA A 57 -14.74 -4.07 3.37
N LEU A 58 -15.21 -5.25 3.81
CA LEU A 58 -14.41 -6.19 4.61
C LEU A 58 -13.10 -6.60 3.95
N GLY A 59 -13.11 -6.87 2.64
CA GLY A 59 -11.89 -7.23 1.91
C GLY A 59 -10.81 -6.16 2.02
N LEU A 60 -11.19 -4.88 1.86
CA LEU A 60 -10.27 -3.76 2.03
C LEU A 60 -9.86 -3.57 3.50
N VAL A 61 -10.80 -3.65 4.44
CA VAL A 61 -10.51 -3.53 5.88
C VAL A 61 -9.44 -4.53 6.32
N LYS A 62 -9.62 -5.82 5.99
CA LYS A 62 -8.68 -6.88 6.37
C LYS A 62 -7.27 -6.61 5.84
N ARG A 63 -7.17 -6.15 4.58
CA ARG A 63 -5.90 -5.74 3.96
C ARG A 63 -5.26 -4.55 4.68
N LEU A 64 -6.03 -3.50 4.97
CA LEU A 64 -5.51 -2.34 5.72
C LEU A 64 -4.95 -2.74 7.09
N ILE A 65 -5.66 -3.60 7.82
CA ILE A 65 -5.22 -4.14 9.11
C ILE A 65 -3.90 -4.93 8.96
N ASP A 66 -3.80 -5.83 7.98
CA ASP A 66 -2.58 -6.63 7.74
C ASP A 66 -1.35 -5.73 7.48
N TYR A 67 -1.55 -4.64 6.73
CA TYR A 67 -0.53 -3.63 6.44
C TYR A 67 -0.39 -2.53 7.51
N LYS A 68 -1.01 -2.71 8.69
CA LYS A 68 -0.94 -1.81 9.86
C LYS A 68 -1.43 -0.38 9.57
N ILE A 69 -2.44 -0.25 8.72
CA ILE A 69 -3.11 0.99 8.39
C ILE A 69 -4.47 0.98 9.10
N MET A 70 -4.75 2.00 9.91
CA MET A 70 -5.96 2.07 10.73
C MET A 70 -7.18 2.44 9.87
N PRO A 71 -8.19 1.55 9.78
CA PRO A 71 -9.44 1.88 9.11
C PRO A 71 -10.36 2.70 10.01
N VAL A 72 -11.03 3.69 9.42
CA VAL A 72 -12.23 4.33 9.97
C VAL A 72 -13.39 3.96 9.06
N VAL A 73 -14.36 3.19 9.56
CA VAL A 73 -15.45 2.65 8.72
C VAL A 73 -16.72 3.47 8.89
N ARG A 74 -17.21 4.12 7.84
CA ARG A 74 -18.55 4.71 7.80
C ARG A 74 -19.56 3.69 7.29
N VAL A 75 -20.58 3.43 8.09
CA VAL A 75 -21.77 2.71 7.64
C VAL A 75 -22.66 3.67 6.86
N TYR A 76 -22.83 3.41 5.56
CA TYR A 76 -23.66 4.20 4.68
C TYR A 76 -25.14 3.83 4.86
N LEU A 77 -25.90 4.73 5.46
CA LEU A 77 -27.35 4.62 5.61
C LEU A 77 -28.03 5.61 4.68
N ASN A 78 -29.04 5.18 3.93
CA ASN A 78 -29.77 6.05 3.02
C ASN A 78 -31.29 5.92 3.22
N PRO A 79 -31.98 6.96 3.72
CA PRO A 79 -31.41 8.20 4.29
C PRO A 79 -30.68 7.94 5.62
N ASN A 80 -29.77 8.83 6.03
CA ASN A 80 -29.06 8.70 7.31
C ASN A 80 -30.00 8.91 8.51
N TYR A 81 -30.92 9.88 8.40
CA TYR A 81 -31.82 10.27 9.49
C TYR A 81 -33.30 10.19 9.08
N PRO A 82 -34.22 9.90 10.02
CA PRO A 82 -34.00 9.69 11.47
C PRO A 82 -33.75 8.22 11.87
N GLY A 83 -33.37 7.35 10.93
CA GLY A 83 -33.26 5.91 11.16
C GLY A 83 -32.22 5.54 12.23
N PHE A 84 -32.50 4.48 12.99
CA PHE A 84 -31.57 3.86 13.94
C PHE A 84 -30.86 2.66 13.30
N ILE A 85 -29.71 2.28 13.85
CA ILE A 85 -29.02 1.05 13.43
C ILE A 85 -29.83 -0.19 13.83
N SER A 86 -29.85 -1.18 12.94
CA SER A 86 -30.55 -2.46 13.13
C SER A 86 -29.59 -3.56 13.62
N GLY A 87 -30.10 -4.78 13.73
CA GLY A 87 -29.27 -5.95 14.02
C GLY A 87 -28.19 -6.19 12.96
N ARG A 88 -28.44 -5.81 11.70
CA ARG A 88 -27.47 -5.95 10.59
C ARG A 88 -26.22 -5.10 10.81
N GLU A 89 -26.39 -3.81 11.11
CA GLU A 89 -25.26 -2.90 11.35
C GLU A 89 -24.58 -3.17 12.70
N THR A 90 -25.34 -3.68 13.68
CA THR A 90 -24.78 -4.11 14.98
C THR A 90 -23.89 -5.35 14.81
N ASP A 91 -24.33 -6.33 14.02
CA ASP A 91 -23.53 -7.52 13.65
C ASP A 91 -22.27 -7.14 12.86
N LEU A 92 -22.39 -6.20 11.91
CA LEU A 92 -21.23 -5.66 11.20
C LEU A 92 -20.20 -5.06 12.18
N ALA A 93 -20.64 -4.23 13.14
CA ALA A 93 -19.75 -3.62 14.12
C ALA A 93 -18.98 -4.66 14.95
N HIS A 94 -19.66 -5.74 15.34
CA HIS A 94 -19.03 -6.88 16.01
C HIS A 94 -17.97 -7.56 15.13
N ARG A 95 -18.33 -7.94 13.89
CA ARG A 95 -17.39 -8.59 12.95
C ARG A 95 -16.18 -7.71 12.61
N LEU A 96 -16.37 -6.40 12.49
CA LEU A 96 -15.27 -5.46 12.24
C LEU A 96 -14.37 -5.32 13.47
N ALA A 97 -14.93 -5.34 14.68
CA ALA A 97 -14.15 -5.29 15.92
C ALA A 97 -13.23 -6.50 16.06
N ASP A 98 -13.75 -7.70 15.73
CA ASP A 98 -13.02 -8.98 15.78
C ASP A 98 -11.78 -9.00 14.87
N ILE A 99 -11.78 -8.21 13.79
CA ILE A 99 -10.66 -8.10 12.87
C ILE A 99 -9.81 -6.83 13.10
N GLY A 100 -10.00 -6.12 14.21
CA GLY A 100 -9.13 -5.02 14.61
C GLY A 100 -9.65 -3.60 14.33
N VAL A 101 -10.85 -3.43 13.78
CA VAL A 101 -11.45 -2.09 13.65
C VAL A 101 -11.77 -1.54 15.03
N ARG A 102 -11.50 -0.24 15.22
CA ARG A 102 -11.81 0.47 16.47
C ARG A 102 -12.68 1.69 16.27
N TYR A 103 -12.67 2.29 15.08
CA TYR A 103 -13.34 3.56 14.80
C TYR A 103 -14.40 3.39 13.72
N MET A 104 -15.64 3.78 14.05
CA MET A 104 -16.77 3.71 13.13
C MET A 104 -17.62 4.97 13.16
N GLU A 105 -18.21 5.32 12.02
CA GLU A 105 -19.22 6.38 11.90
C GLU A 105 -20.53 5.77 11.42
N PHE A 106 -21.63 6.25 11.97
CA PHE A 106 -22.96 5.74 11.65
C PHE A 106 -23.88 6.81 11.06
N GLY A 107 -23.49 8.08 11.02
CA GLY A 107 -24.25 9.15 10.38
C GLY A 107 -23.33 10.09 9.59
N ASN A 108 -23.94 11.10 8.97
CA ASN A 108 -23.25 12.07 8.13
C ASN A 108 -24.01 13.38 8.09
N GLU A 109 -23.31 14.51 8.29
CA GLU A 109 -23.80 15.87 8.09
C GLU A 109 -25.29 16.09 8.47
N PRO A 110 -25.70 15.75 9.71
CA PRO A 110 -27.10 15.82 10.14
C PRO A 110 -27.70 17.22 10.05
N ASP A 111 -26.88 18.26 9.95
CA ASP A 111 -27.29 19.63 9.78
C ASP A 111 -27.66 19.98 8.32
N LEU A 112 -27.47 19.08 7.35
CA LEU A 112 -27.90 19.25 5.98
C LEU A 112 -29.21 18.50 5.71
N ALA A 113 -30.16 19.18 5.06
CA ALA A 113 -31.45 18.59 4.72
C ALA A 113 -31.33 17.34 3.83
N LEU A 114 -30.30 17.26 2.97
CA LEU A 114 -30.09 16.14 2.06
C LEU A 114 -29.87 14.78 2.77
N GLU A 115 -29.47 14.81 4.03
CA GLU A 115 -29.18 13.61 4.84
C GLU A 115 -30.42 13.03 5.53
N TRP A 116 -31.53 13.77 5.45
CA TRP A 116 -32.80 13.39 6.06
C TRP A 116 -33.71 12.75 5.04
N LYS A 117 -34.55 11.83 5.53
CA LYS A 117 -35.66 11.28 4.76
C LYS A 117 -36.46 12.41 4.11
N ASP A 118 -36.80 12.21 2.84
CA ASP A 118 -37.55 13.17 2.01
C ASP A 118 -36.89 14.56 1.88
N ARG A 119 -35.60 14.66 2.25
CA ARG A 119 -34.82 15.90 2.34
C ARG A 119 -35.42 16.93 3.30
N ASP A 120 -36.08 16.47 4.36
CA ASP A 120 -36.77 17.31 5.32
C ASP A 120 -36.12 17.19 6.72
N ARG A 121 -35.34 18.21 7.10
CA ARG A 121 -34.69 18.28 8.42
C ARG A 121 -35.62 18.96 9.42
N PRO A 122 -36.10 18.26 10.47
CA PRO A 122 -37.03 18.82 11.44
C PRO A 122 -36.37 19.86 12.35
N GLU A 123 -37.14 20.73 12.98
CA GLU A 123 -36.62 21.75 13.90
C GLU A 123 -35.84 21.16 15.08
N ASN A 124 -36.28 20.02 15.61
CA ASN A 124 -35.64 19.30 16.71
C ASN A 124 -34.56 18.29 16.25
N TRP A 125 -34.01 18.45 15.03
CA TRP A 125 -33.03 17.53 14.44
C TRP A 125 -31.88 17.18 15.37
N LEU A 126 -31.34 18.15 16.12
CA LEU A 126 -30.19 17.95 16.99
C LEU A 126 -30.50 16.97 18.13
N GLU A 127 -31.73 17.00 18.65
CA GLU A 127 -32.17 16.05 19.66
C GLU A 127 -32.30 14.64 19.10
N ILE A 128 -32.84 14.51 17.89
CA ILE A 128 -32.96 13.21 17.20
C ILE A 128 -31.57 12.60 17.00
N VAL A 129 -30.60 13.40 16.53
CA VAL A 129 -29.21 12.97 16.29
C VAL A 129 -28.54 12.53 17.59
N VAL A 130 -28.70 13.30 18.68
CA VAL A 130 -28.12 12.93 19.98
C VAL A 130 -28.75 11.64 20.53
N ASN A 131 -30.08 11.48 20.43
CA ASN A 131 -30.75 10.25 20.86
C ASN A 131 -30.26 9.03 20.05
N ARG A 132 -30.06 9.22 18.74
CA ARG A 132 -29.51 8.21 17.84
C ARG A 132 -28.07 7.85 18.18
N TYR A 133 -27.21 8.84 18.43
CA TYR A 133 -25.82 8.60 18.81
C TYR A 133 -25.72 7.83 20.14
N ILE A 134 -26.59 8.14 21.10
CA ILE A 134 -26.72 7.39 22.36
C ILE A 134 -27.10 5.91 22.09
N ASP A 135 -28.08 5.64 21.23
CA ASP A 135 -28.47 4.27 20.85
C ASP A 135 -27.33 3.51 20.16
N VAL A 136 -26.63 4.16 19.23
CA VAL A 136 -25.44 3.59 18.57
C VAL A 136 -24.37 3.25 19.60
N TRP A 137 -24.05 4.18 20.50
CA TRP A 137 -23.07 4.00 21.56
C TRP A 137 -23.36 2.75 22.39
N ASP A 138 -24.60 2.62 22.87
CA ASP A 138 -25.00 1.51 23.75
C ASP A 138 -24.93 0.15 23.04
N LYS A 139 -25.17 0.12 21.72
CA LYS A 139 -25.15 -1.12 20.92
C LYS A 139 -23.75 -1.58 20.52
N VAL A 140 -22.84 -0.67 20.19
CA VAL A 140 -21.54 -1.05 19.58
C VAL A 140 -20.36 -0.97 20.53
N ARG A 141 -20.44 -0.14 21.58
CA ARG A 141 -19.35 0.00 22.56
C ARG A 141 -18.95 -1.32 23.25
N PRO A 142 -19.88 -2.24 23.58
CA PRO A 142 -19.54 -3.54 24.15
C PRO A 142 -18.60 -4.39 23.30
N PHE A 143 -18.55 -4.19 21.98
CA PHE A 143 -17.65 -4.90 21.07
C PHE A 143 -16.25 -4.27 21.01
N GLY A 144 -16.02 -3.16 21.69
CA GLY A 144 -14.75 -2.41 21.61
C GLY A 144 -14.71 -1.35 20.51
N ILE A 145 -15.82 -1.15 19.77
CA ILE A 145 -15.96 -0.06 18.82
C ILE A 145 -16.12 1.28 19.55
N ILE A 146 -15.44 2.30 19.03
CA ILE A 146 -15.57 3.70 19.42
C ILE A 146 -16.35 4.39 18.29
N PRO A 147 -17.67 4.63 18.47
CA PRO A 147 -18.45 5.35 17.48
C PRO A 147 -18.10 6.83 17.53
N LEU A 148 -17.69 7.38 16.40
CA LEU A 148 -17.44 8.80 16.23
C LEU A 148 -18.77 9.55 16.24
N PHE A 149 -18.81 10.68 16.93
CA PHE A 149 -19.94 11.60 16.80
C PHE A 149 -19.97 12.16 15.37
N ASP A 150 -21.17 12.17 14.77
CA ASP A 150 -21.39 12.51 13.36
C ASP A 150 -20.83 13.90 13.02
N ALA A 151 -20.05 13.98 11.94
CA ALA A 151 -19.50 15.24 11.45
C ALA A 151 -20.62 16.15 10.94
N PHE A 152 -20.52 17.46 11.24
CA PHE A 152 -21.41 18.46 10.65
C PHE A 152 -20.86 18.92 9.30
N GLY A 153 -21.76 19.39 8.43
CA GLY A 153 -21.38 20.05 7.19
C GLY A 153 -20.56 21.32 7.45
N PRO A 154 -19.85 21.83 6.43
CA PRO A 154 -18.99 23.01 6.58
C PRO A 154 -19.76 24.23 7.14
N GLY A 155 -19.30 24.74 8.29
CA GLY A 155 -19.95 25.87 8.99
C GLY A 155 -21.19 25.50 9.82
N GLY A 156 -21.51 24.21 9.94
CA GLY A 156 -22.63 23.67 10.70
C GLY A 156 -22.67 24.11 12.16
N ARG A 157 -23.88 24.23 12.71
CA ARG A 157 -24.12 24.79 14.06
C ARG A 157 -24.96 23.86 14.92
N GLY A 158 -24.78 23.99 16.22
CA GLY A 158 -25.43 23.19 17.25
C GLY A 158 -24.43 22.77 18.32
N ASN A 159 -24.92 22.50 19.54
CA ASN A 159 -24.09 21.97 20.63
C ASN A 159 -24.63 20.59 21.07
N PRO A 160 -24.29 19.51 20.33
CA PRO A 160 -24.76 18.17 20.67
C PRO A 160 -24.21 17.69 22.02
N PHE A 161 -23.00 18.12 22.40
CA PHE A 161 -22.33 17.67 23.61
C PHE A 161 -23.03 18.19 24.87
N GLN A 162 -23.47 19.46 24.86
CA GLN A 162 -24.29 19.97 25.95
C GLN A 162 -25.60 19.19 26.08
N LEU A 163 -26.22 18.79 24.96
CA LEU A 163 -27.45 17.99 24.98
C LEU A 163 -27.22 16.56 25.49
N ILE A 164 -26.09 15.93 25.16
CA ILE A 164 -25.65 14.64 25.74
C ILE A 164 -25.53 14.76 27.26
N ALA A 165 -24.89 15.82 27.76
CA ALA A 165 -24.75 16.07 29.19
C ALA A 165 -26.11 16.30 29.87
N GLN A 166 -27.01 17.08 29.26
CA GLN A 166 -28.36 17.32 29.75
C GLN A 166 -29.21 16.04 29.81
N LYS A 167 -28.99 15.09 28.90
CA LYS A 167 -29.61 13.76 28.91
C LYS A 167 -28.97 12.79 29.92
N GLY A 168 -28.00 13.25 30.72
CA GLY A 168 -27.35 12.46 31.76
C GLY A 168 -26.33 11.44 31.27
N ARG A 169 -25.94 11.49 29.99
CA ARG A 169 -25.01 10.53 29.36
C ARG A 169 -23.56 11.01 29.34
N THR A 170 -23.11 11.53 30.47
CA THR A 170 -21.73 12.03 30.61
C THR A 170 -20.68 10.90 30.56
N ASP A 171 -21.09 9.65 30.77
CA ASP A 171 -20.28 8.45 30.58
C ASP A 171 -19.70 8.34 29.16
N ILE A 172 -20.42 8.86 28.16
CA ILE A 172 -19.99 8.84 26.76
C ILE A 172 -18.69 9.63 26.57
N PHE A 173 -18.52 10.74 27.29
CA PHE A 173 -17.31 11.57 27.15
C PHE A 173 -16.03 10.81 27.53
N GLU A 174 -16.13 9.73 28.31
CA GLU A 174 -14.98 8.91 28.72
C GLU A 174 -14.27 8.21 27.57
N ALA A 175 -14.93 7.96 26.44
CA ALA A 175 -14.29 7.35 25.27
C ALA A 175 -14.73 7.97 23.94
N MET A 176 -15.47 9.07 23.95
CA MET A 176 -15.93 9.76 22.74
C MET A 176 -14.77 10.14 21.81
N VAL A 177 -15.06 10.12 20.52
CA VAL A 177 -14.27 10.73 19.44
C VAL A 177 -15.23 11.52 18.56
N VAL A 178 -14.79 12.64 18.02
CA VAL A 178 -15.62 13.51 17.17
C VAL A 178 -15.11 13.48 15.74
N ALA A 179 -16.00 13.19 14.78
CA ALA A 179 -15.70 13.36 13.36
C ALA A 179 -15.91 14.82 12.94
N VAL A 180 -15.11 15.29 11.98
CA VAL A 180 -15.27 16.63 11.39
C VAL A 180 -15.04 16.60 9.87
N HIS A 181 -15.83 17.39 9.14
CA HIS A 181 -15.71 17.57 7.69
C HIS A 181 -15.05 18.92 7.39
N ASN A 182 -13.71 18.96 7.36
CA ASN A 182 -12.96 20.19 7.27
C ASN A 182 -12.69 20.58 5.81
N TYR A 183 -13.75 20.79 5.04
CA TYR A 183 -13.63 21.33 3.69
C TYR A 183 -13.08 22.74 3.75
N CYS A 184 -11.90 22.94 3.17
CA CYS A 184 -11.22 24.23 3.19
C CYS A 184 -11.85 25.22 2.21
N LEU A 185 -12.51 24.71 1.15
CA LEU A 185 -13.20 25.50 0.13
C LEU A 185 -12.26 26.62 -0.37
N GLY A 186 -11.07 26.30 -0.87
CA GLY A 186 -10.11 27.30 -1.38
C GLY A 186 -9.55 28.33 -0.37
N ARG A 187 -9.91 28.27 0.92
CA ARG A 187 -9.39 29.17 1.97
C ARG A 187 -8.07 28.65 2.55
N PRO A 188 -7.20 29.54 3.08
CA PRO A 188 -5.98 29.11 3.76
C PRO A 188 -6.30 28.38 5.07
N LEU A 189 -5.38 27.53 5.54
CA LEU A 189 -5.51 26.81 6.81
C LEU A 189 -5.73 27.72 8.02
N SER A 190 -5.27 28.98 7.95
CA SER A 190 -5.42 29.97 9.02
C SER A 190 -6.83 30.58 9.13
N TYR A 191 -7.69 30.40 8.12
CA TYR A 191 -9.05 30.94 8.12
C TYR A 191 -9.82 30.52 9.38
N PRO A 192 -10.61 31.40 10.01
CA PRO A 192 -10.93 32.77 9.58
C PRO A 192 -9.95 33.85 10.06
N ASN A 193 -8.85 33.49 10.71
CA ASN A 193 -7.89 34.46 11.25
C ASN A 193 -6.78 34.82 10.24
N ASP A 194 -7.12 34.89 8.95
CA ASP A 194 -6.21 35.32 7.90
C ASP A 194 -6.45 36.81 7.54
N GLY A 195 -5.46 37.42 6.88
CA GLY A 195 -5.52 38.85 6.54
C GLY A 195 -6.62 39.23 5.54
N ILE A 196 -7.19 38.28 4.79
CA ILE A 196 -8.29 38.54 3.84
C ILE A 196 -9.60 38.63 4.61
N ALA A 197 -9.90 37.64 5.47
CA ALA A 197 -11.11 37.63 6.27
C ALA A 197 -11.16 38.77 7.29
N ASP A 198 -10.05 39.04 7.98
CA ASP A 198 -9.97 40.05 9.04
C ASP A 198 -9.91 41.48 8.48
N HIS A 199 -8.91 41.76 7.64
CA HIS A 199 -8.57 43.14 7.23
C HIS A 199 -8.89 43.45 5.77
N GLY A 200 -9.40 42.49 4.99
CA GLY A 200 -9.64 42.69 3.56
C GLY A 200 -8.36 42.93 2.77
N THR A 201 -7.24 42.31 3.20
CA THR A 201 -5.90 42.57 2.64
C THR A 201 -5.91 42.45 1.10
N PRO A 202 -5.56 43.52 0.37
CA PRO A 202 -5.58 43.49 -1.09
C PRO A 202 -4.54 42.49 -1.62
N ILE A 203 -4.87 41.83 -2.72
CA ILE A 203 -3.92 41.03 -3.49
C ILE A 203 -3.12 41.94 -4.42
N THR A 204 -1.83 41.65 -4.57
CA THR A 204 -0.96 42.27 -5.56
C THR A 204 -1.12 41.62 -6.93
N GLU A 205 -0.74 42.33 -8.01
CA GLU A 205 -0.74 41.77 -9.37
C GLU A 205 0.15 40.51 -9.48
N HIS A 206 1.30 40.52 -8.80
CA HIS A 206 2.20 39.37 -8.74
C HIS A 206 1.54 38.16 -8.08
N GLU A 207 0.91 38.32 -6.92
CA GLU A 207 0.21 37.24 -6.23
C GLU A 207 -0.97 36.72 -7.06
N TYR A 208 -1.76 37.63 -7.64
CA TYR A 208 -2.92 37.33 -8.46
C TYR A 208 -2.55 36.41 -9.65
N LEU A 209 -1.42 36.67 -10.31
CA LEU A 209 -0.87 35.82 -11.38
C LEU A 209 -0.23 34.53 -10.84
N SER A 210 0.49 34.60 -9.73
CA SER A 210 1.20 33.43 -9.16
C SER A 210 0.24 32.32 -8.69
N LEU A 211 -0.96 32.69 -8.22
CA LEU A 211 -1.99 31.75 -7.78
C LEU A 211 -2.62 30.97 -8.95
N ALA A 212 -2.30 31.35 -10.19
CA ALA A 212 -2.64 30.63 -11.43
C ALA A 212 -1.47 29.80 -11.97
N ASP A 213 -0.63 29.28 -11.08
CA ASP A 213 0.60 28.53 -11.39
C ASP A 213 1.60 29.32 -12.26
N GLY A 214 1.52 30.66 -12.21
CA GLY A 214 2.32 31.53 -13.07
C GLY A 214 1.91 31.53 -14.54
N ASP A 215 0.79 30.91 -14.91
CA ASP A 215 0.21 30.95 -16.26
C ASP A 215 -0.84 32.07 -16.37
N PRO A 216 -0.55 33.16 -17.11
CA PRO A 216 -1.50 34.24 -17.32
C PRO A 216 -2.82 33.77 -17.95
N ASN A 217 -2.81 32.72 -18.77
CA ASN A 217 -4.03 32.19 -19.40
C ASN A 217 -4.95 31.49 -18.39
N ARG A 218 -4.40 30.95 -17.30
CA ARG A 218 -5.18 30.32 -16.21
C ARG A 218 -5.76 31.33 -15.22
N THR A 219 -5.32 32.58 -15.28
CA THR A 219 -5.76 33.62 -14.34
C THR A 219 -7.27 33.85 -14.40
N HIS A 220 -7.86 33.83 -15.60
CA HIS A 220 -9.31 33.92 -15.75
C HIS A 220 -10.04 32.72 -15.13
N TRP A 221 -9.48 31.50 -15.22
CA TRP A 221 -10.08 30.31 -14.61
C TRP A 221 -10.03 30.36 -13.07
N VAL A 222 -8.91 30.78 -12.49
CA VAL A 222 -8.72 30.84 -11.03
C VAL A 222 -9.63 31.88 -10.38
N TRP A 223 -9.75 33.06 -10.99
CA TRP A 223 -10.42 34.20 -10.38
C TRP A 223 -11.82 34.46 -10.94
N GLU A 224 -12.03 34.26 -12.25
CA GLU A 224 -13.24 34.59 -13.02
C GLU A 224 -13.65 36.07 -12.91
N ARG A 225 -12.71 36.93 -12.49
CA ARG A 225 -12.91 38.37 -12.33
C ARG A 225 -11.57 39.11 -12.27
N PRO A 226 -11.51 40.39 -12.66
CA PRO A 226 -10.29 41.19 -12.62
C PRO A 226 -9.85 41.47 -11.18
N ILE A 227 -8.57 41.83 -11.01
CA ILE A 227 -7.95 42.07 -9.70
C ILE A 227 -8.63 43.19 -8.91
N GLU A 228 -9.14 44.23 -9.59
CA GLU A 228 -9.86 45.33 -8.97
C GLU A 228 -11.15 44.86 -8.29
N ASP A 229 -11.87 43.92 -8.91
CA ASP A 229 -13.08 43.33 -8.34
C ASP A 229 -12.76 42.44 -7.14
N VAL A 230 -11.67 41.66 -7.19
CA VAL A 230 -11.21 40.88 -6.04
C VAL A 230 -10.91 41.81 -4.86
N ASN A 231 -10.11 42.85 -5.09
CA ASN A 231 -9.70 43.79 -4.05
C ASN A 231 -10.87 44.60 -3.49
N ARG A 232 -11.84 44.99 -4.32
CA ARG A 232 -13.10 45.59 -3.86
C ARG A 232 -13.82 44.65 -2.89
N LEU A 233 -14.02 43.38 -3.27
CA LEU A 233 -14.71 42.41 -2.43
C LEU A 233 -13.97 42.10 -1.12
N ARG A 234 -12.63 42.05 -1.16
CA ARG A 234 -11.84 41.89 0.06
C ARG A 234 -12.08 43.05 1.03
N ALA A 235 -12.05 44.29 0.55
CA ALA A 235 -12.31 45.47 1.37
C ALA A 235 -13.77 45.53 1.88
N GLU A 236 -14.75 45.25 1.03
CA GLU A 236 -16.18 45.32 1.36
C GLU A 236 -16.63 44.26 2.38
N HIS A 237 -16.02 43.08 2.37
CA HIS A 237 -16.41 41.95 3.20
C HIS A 237 -15.41 41.62 4.32
N ALA A 238 -14.45 42.50 4.59
CA ALA A 238 -13.58 42.38 5.75
C ALA A 238 -14.42 42.38 7.04
N ASN A 239 -14.11 41.46 7.97
CA ASN A 239 -14.78 41.37 9.25
C ASN A 239 -13.75 41.20 10.38
N PRO A 240 -13.35 42.29 11.05
CA PRO A 240 -12.34 42.22 12.10
C PRO A 240 -12.80 41.53 13.38
N ASN A 241 -14.09 41.20 13.48
CA ASN A 241 -14.65 40.44 14.60
C ASN A 241 -14.82 38.95 14.27
N ILE A 242 -14.35 38.50 13.09
CA ILE A 242 -14.44 37.10 12.72
C ILE A 242 -13.51 36.25 13.59
N SER A 243 -14.02 35.11 14.03
CA SER A 243 -13.32 34.13 14.83
C SER A 243 -13.79 32.72 14.46
N ILE A 244 -13.06 31.70 14.89
CA ILE A 244 -13.46 30.32 14.68
C ILE A 244 -14.83 29.99 15.29
N LEU A 245 -15.23 30.71 16.35
CA LEU A 245 -16.54 30.56 16.98
C LEU A 245 -17.67 31.21 16.18
N THR A 246 -17.37 32.23 15.38
CA THR A 246 -18.35 32.90 14.51
C THR A 246 -18.35 32.38 13.08
N ASP A 247 -17.28 31.71 12.65
CA ASP A 247 -17.22 31.01 11.37
C ASP A 247 -16.20 29.87 11.44
N SER A 248 -16.71 28.64 11.45
CA SER A 248 -15.92 27.41 11.50
C SER A 248 -15.71 26.79 10.12
N THR A 249 -16.01 27.50 9.02
CA THR A 249 -15.90 26.98 7.65
C THR A 249 -14.44 26.88 7.21
N GLY A 250 -13.82 25.71 7.33
CA GLY A 250 -12.47 25.49 6.84
C GLY A 250 -11.71 24.43 7.61
N PHE A 251 -10.38 24.45 7.47
CA PHE A 251 -9.51 23.47 8.12
C PHE A 251 -9.65 23.44 9.65
N ARG A 252 -9.83 24.60 10.28
CA ARG A 252 -9.82 24.74 11.75
C ARG A 252 -11.15 24.44 12.43
N ALA A 253 -12.14 23.88 11.72
CA ALA A 253 -13.44 23.52 12.29
C ALA A 253 -13.33 22.60 13.52
N PHE A 254 -12.24 21.82 13.63
CA PHE A 254 -11.95 20.99 14.79
C PHE A 254 -11.83 21.79 16.10
N GLU A 255 -11.35 23.04 16.06
CA GLU A 255 -11.22 23.90 17.25
C GLU A 255 -12.59 24.35 17.77
N TYR A 256 -13.53 24.61 16.86
CA TYR A 256 -14.92 24.90 17.22
C TYR A 256 -15.57 23.71 17.92
N MET A 257 -15.41 22.50 17.35
CA MET A 257 -15.96 21.28 17.95
C MET A 257 -15.32 20.97 19.30
N ASP A 258 -13.99 21.11 19.42
CA ASP A 258 -13.28 20.96 20.71
C ASP A 258 -13.77 21.97 21.75
N ASN A 259 -14.03 23.22 21.37
CA ASN A 259 -14.62 24.20 22.27
C ASN A 259 -15.96 23.73 22.86
N LEU A 260 -16.86 23.24 22.00
CA LEU A 260 -18.16 22.73 22.44
C LEU A 260 -18.04 21.50 23.35
N VAL A 261 -17.10 20.59 23.06
CA VAL A 261 -16.83 19.43 23.92
C VAL A 261 -16.31 19.87 25.28
N ARG A 262 -15.33 20.79 25.32
CA ARG A 262 -14.75 21.31 26.57
C ARG A 262 -15.79 22.04 27.42
N GLU A 263 -16.72 22.77 26.80
CA GLU A 263 -17.85 23.37 27.53
C GLU A 263 -18.74 22.32 28.20
N ALA A 264 -18.91 21.16 27.57
CA ALA A 264 -19.77 20.09 28.09
C ALA A 264 -19.10 19.20 29.15
N CYS A 265 -17.81 18.89 29.00
CA CYS A 265 -17.13 17.90 29.87
C CYS A 265 -15.79 18.37 30.48
N GLY A 266 -15.35 19.59 30.20
CA GLY A 266 -14.16 20.20 30.81
C GLY A 266 -12.81 19.72 30.26
N ARG A 267 -12.79 18.89 29.22
CA ARG A 267 -11.55 18.41 28.56
C ARG A 267 -11.74 18.16 27.08
N SER A 268 -10.63 18.14 26.34
CA SER A 268 -10.62 17.71 24.95
C SER A 268 -10.86 16.20 24.82
N VAL A 269 -11.46 15.81 23.70
CA VAL A 269 -11.57 14.43 23.22
C VAL A 269 -10.90 14.35 21.86
N PRO A 270 -10.52 13.15 21.38
CA PRO A 270 -9.98 13.03 20.04
C PRO A 270 -10.93 13.57 18.97
N VAL A 271 -10.39 14.29 18.01
CA VAL A 271 -11.08 14.78 16.82
C VAL A 271 -10.41 14.19 15.59
N MET A 272 -11.17 13.61 14.68
CA MET A 272 -10.69 13.04 13.42
C MET A 272 -11.34 13.76 12.26
N MET A 273 -10.55 14.29 11.33
CA MET A 273 -11.09 14.79 10.07
C MET A 273 -11.30 13.61 9.13
N THR A 274 -12.55 13.22 8.96
CA THR A 274 -12.96 11.99 8.27
C THR A 274 -13.34 12.26 6.81
N GLU A 275 -13.53 13.53 6.47
CA GLU A 275 -13.73 14.06 5.12
C GLU A 275 -13.24 15.52 5.10
N GLY A 276 -12.99 16.07 3.91
CA GLY A 276 -12.62 17.48 3.73
C GLY A 276 -11.30 17.68 2.98
N GLY A 277 -10.54 18.72 3.34
CA GLY A 277 -9.33 19.11 2.64
C GLY A 277 -9.60 20.05 1.45
N TYR A 278 -8.76 19.93 0.41
CA TYR A 278 -8.76 20.82 -0.75
C TYR A 278 -9.15 20.10 -2.03
N ASN A 279 -10.19 20.59 -2.68
CA ASN A 279 -10.65 20.11 -3.97
C ASN A 279 -10.13 21.05 -5.08
N VAL A 280 -9.84 20.48 -6.25
CA VAL A 280 -9.42 21.26 -7.42
C VAL A 280 -10.61 22.07 -7.94
N GLY A 281 -10.39 23.35 -8.23
CA GLY A 281 -11.42 24.23 -8.80
C GLY A 281 -12.55 24.63 -7.85
N GLN A 282 -12.58 24.11 -6.62
CA GLN A 282 -13.63 24.43 -5.66
C GLN A 282 -13.45 25.85 -5.14
N ARG A 283 -14.47 26.69 -5.38
CA ARG A 283 -14.49 28.08 -4.93
C ARG A 283 -14.73 28.12 -3.41
N ALA A 284 -14.13 29.13 -2.75
CA ALA A 284 -14.53 29.45 -1.39
C ALA A 284 -16.00 29.79 -1.31
N GLY A 285 -16.59 29.57 -0.14
CA GLY A 285 -18.03 29.73 0.04
C GLY A 285 -18.57 28.92 1.20
N THR A 286 -19.88 28.78 1.25
CA THR A 286 -20.60 27.75 2.00
C THR A 286 -21.55 27.07 1.03
N THR A 287 -22.34 26.09 1.49
CA THR A 287 -23.47 25.52 0.74
C THR A 287 -24.46 26.60 0.22
N PHE A 288 -24.38 27.83 0.73
CA PHE A 288 -25.29 28.95 0.46
C PHE A 288 -24.71 30.05 -0.44
N GLY A 289 -23.46 29.93 -0.93
CA GLY A 289 -22.91 30.87 -1.91
C GLY A 289 -21.38 30.93 -1.98
N ASP A 290 -20.90 31.45 -3.11
CA ASP A 290 -19.49 31.61 -3.46
C ASP A 290 -18.84 32.85 -2.81
N ASP A 291 -17.60 32.71 -2.34
CA ASP A 291 -16.74 33.74 -1.76
C ASP A 291 -15.55 34.01 -2.69
N ALA A 292 -15.72 34.99 -3.56
CA ALA A 292 -14.74 35.29 -4.60
C ALA A 292 -13.52 36.10 -4.13
N ARG A 293 -13.37 36.32 -2.82
CA ARG A 293 -12.15 36.92 -2.25
C ARG A 293 -10.93 35.98 -2.34
N TYR A 294 -11.21 34.68 -2.43
CA TYR A 294 -10.22 33.60 -2.50
C TYR A 294 -10.17 32.99 -3.90
N PRO A 295 -8.98 32.51 -4.34
CA PRO A 295 -8.81 31.85 -5.63
C PRO A 295 -9.45 30.45 -5.63
N LYS A 296 -9.85 29.96 -6.81
CA LYS A 296 -10.06 28.53 -7.02
C LYS A 296 -8.70 27.81 -7.01
N PRO A 297 -8.47 26.77 -6.19
CA PRO A 297 -7.21 26.05 -6.19
C PRO A 297 -6.98 25.33 -7.54
N THR A 298 -5.79 25.52 -8.12
CA THR A 298 -5.30 24.64 -9.20
C THR A 298 -4.93 23.28 -8.63
N ALA A 299 -4.63 22.30 -9.49
CA ALA A 299 -4.12 20.99 -9.04
C ALA A 299 -2.86 21.11 -8.17
N TYR A 300 -1.93 22.00 -8.53
CA TYR A 300 -0.72 22.23 -7.75
C TYR A 300 -1.02 22.91 -6.41
N TRP A 301 -1.85 23.96 -6.40
CA TRP A 301 -2.21 24.66 -5.17
C TRP A 301 -2.98 23.77 -4.19
N ALA A 302 -3.97 23.00 -4.66
CA ALA A 302 -4.69 22.04 -3.82
C ALA A 302 -3.74 20.99 -3.21
N SER A 303 -2.77 20.51 -4.01
CA SER A 303 -1.76 19.55 -3.55
C SER A 303 -0.85 20.14 -2.47
N ARG A 304 -0.32 21.35 -2.70
CA ARG A 304 0.54 22.05 -1.74
C ARG A 304 -0.19 22.32 -0.42
N LEU A 305 -1.44 22.77 -0.49
CA LEU A 305 -2.25 23.05 0.69
C LEU A 305 -2.62 21.76 1.46
N THR A 306 -2.81 20.64 0.74
CA THR A 306 -2.97 19.32 1.36
C THR A 306 -1.69 18.88 2.07
N MET A 307 -0.50 19.18 1.54
CA MET A 307 0.76 18.93 2.23
C MET A 307 0.91 19.78 3.49
N ASP A 308 0.53 21.07 3.43
CA ASP A 308 0.53 21.98 4.59
C ASP A 308 -0.41 21.46 5.68
N MET A 309 -1.56 20.90 5.30
CA MET A 309 -2.54 20.31 6.22
C MET A 309 -1.98 19.09 6.98
N PHE A 310 -1.14 18.28 6.34
CA PHE A 310 -0.48 17.15 6.98
C PHE A 310 0.71 17.53 7.86
N ASN A 311 1.08 18.81 7.94
CA ASN A 311 2.18 19.25 8.78
C ASN A 311 1.77 19.21 10.27
N PRO A 312 2.40 18.34 11.10
CA PRO A 312 1.99 18.16 12.49
C PRO A 312 2.40 19.31 13.41
N ASP A 313 3.33 20.18 13.02
CA ASP A 313 3.90 21.20 13.92
C ASP A 313 2.88 22.24 14.42
N ASN A 314 1.73 22.33 13.75
CA ASN A 314 0.69 23.30 14.06
C ASN A 314 -0.60 22.65 14.60
N LEU A 315 -0.58 21.36 14.94
CA LEU A 315 -1.80 20.62 15.31
C LEU A 315 -1.80 20.22 16.80
N PRO A 316 -2.93 20.36 17.51
CA PRO A 316 -3.02 19.94 18.90
C PRO A 316 -3.08 18.41 19.02
N ASP A 317 -2.62 17.86 20.15
CA ASP A 317 -2.56 16.41 20.39
C ASP A 317 -3.90 15.68 20.23
N TYR A 318 -5.00 16.39 20.51
CA TYR A 318 -6.36 15.85 20.38
C TYR A 318 -6.82 15.73 18.91
N TYR A 319 -6.19 16.40 17.95
CA TYR A 319 -6.53 16.27 16.54
C TYR A 319 -5.78 15.09 15.95
N PHE A 320 -6.44 13.95 15.74
CA PHE A 320 -5.82 12.64 15.52
C PHE A 320 -5.29 12.44 14.10
N CYS A 321 -6.06 12.77 13.08
CA CYS A 321 -5.67 12.54 11.69
C CYS A 321 -6.49 13.40 10.73
N SER A 322 -5.99 13.48 9.50
CA SER A 322 -6.68 14.10 8.36
C SER A 322 -6.89 13.07 7.26
N MET A 323 -8.13 12.86 6.85
CA MET A 323 -8.52 11.96 5.76
C MET A 323 -9.25 12.75 4.65
N PRO A 324 -8.51 13.54 3.84
CA PRO A 324 -9.11 14.36 2.78
C PRO A 324 -9.84 13.54 1.73
N TRP A 325 -10.86 14.18 1.14
CA TRP A 325 -11.69 13.67 0.06
C TRP A 325 -10.98 13.84 -1.29
N PHE A 326 -10.70 12.81 -2.08
CA PHE A 326 -10.62 11.37 -1.83
C PHE A 326 -9.60 10.79 -2.84
N ILE A 327 -9.20 9.52 -2.73
CA ILE A 327 -8.07 9.01 -3.52
C ILE A 327 -8.40 8.84 -5.02
N ALA A 328 -9.54 8.25 -5.37
CA ALA A 328 -9.88 7.87 -6.74
C ALA A 328 -11.36 7.51 -6.92
N GLY A 329 -11.93 7.87 -8.07
CA GLY A 329 -13.30 7.50 -8.48
C GLY A 329 -13.28 6.57 -9.69
N TYR A 330 -13.12 7.12 -10.88
CA TYR A 330 -13.05 6.38 -12.15
C TYR A 330 -11.94 5.35 -12.17
N GLN A 331 -10.75 5.69 -11.67
CA GLN A 331 -9.64 4.74 -11.64
C GLN A 331 -9.92 3.54 -10.72
N MET A 332 -10.84 3.67 -9.75
CA MET A 332 -11.29 2.52 -8.95
C MET A 332 -12.49 1.78 -9.57
N GLY A 333 -13.11 2.32 -10.63
CA GLY A 333 -14.29 1.77 -11.29
C GLY A 333 -15.62 2.43 -10.88
N VAL A 334 -15.60 3.53 -10.13
CA VAL A 334 -16.82 4.24 -9.73
C VAL A 334 -17.33 5.11 -10.87
N MET A 335 -18.30 4.64 -11.64
CA MET A 335 -18.80 5.31 -12.85
C MET A 335 -19.75 6.50 -12.57
N SER A 336 -19.34 7.46 -11.74
CA SER A 336 -20.08 8.72 -11.51
C SER A 336 -19.23 9.94 -11.85
N SER A 337 -19.67 10.74 -12.82
CA SER A 337 -18.97 11.97 -13.25
C SER A 337 -19.01 13.11 -12.23
N SER A 338 -19.86 13.05 -11.20
CA SER A 338 -19.99 14.14 -10.22
C SER A 338 -18.79 14.26 -9.27
N TYR A 339 -17.93 13.23 -9.21
CA TYR A 339 -16.80 13.19 -8.28
C TYR A 339 -15.47 13.62 -8.91
N GLU A 340 -15.25 13.34 -10.19
CA GLU A 340 -14.00 13.69 -10.87
C GLU A 340 -13.68 15.19 -10.90
N PRO A 341 -14.66 16.11 -11.10
CA PRO A 341 -14.43 17.56 -11.02
C PRO A 341 -14.03 18.05 -9.62
N GLN A 342 -13.98 17.18 -8.61
CA GLN A 342 -13.50 17.53 -7.28
C GLN A 342 -11.98 17.32 -7.15
N GLY A 343 -11.36 16.68 -8.14
CA GLY A 343 -9.93 16.37 -8.16
C GLY A 343 -9.53 15.28 -7.18
N PRO A 344 -10.03 14.03 -7.35
CA PRO A 344 -9.44 12.91 -6.63
C PRO A 344 -7.95 12.80 -6.98
N TRP A 345 -7.14 12.26 -6.08
CA TRP A 345 -5.67 12.24 -6.23
C TRP A 345 -5.21 11.49 -7.48
N PHE A 346 -5.96 10.47 -7.89
CA PHE A 346 -5.76 9.73 -9.13
C PHE A 346 -6.93 9.98 -10.08
N THR A 347 -6.72 10.87 -11.05
CA THR A 347 -7.72 11.29 -12.03
C THR A 347 -7.07 11.77 -13.32
N ASN A 348 -7.72 11.49 -14.45
CA ASN A 348 -7.36 12.08 -15.75
C ASN A 348 -8.20 13.34 -16.06
N TRP A 349 -9.07 13.77 -15.14
CA TRP A 349 -10.04 14.85 -15.38
C TRP A 349 -9.38 16.19 -15.68
N TYR A 350 -8.18 16.40 -15.16
CA TYR A 350 -7.45 17.67 -15.27
C TYR A 350 -6.16 17.57 -16.09
N ASP A 351 -5.95 16.46 -16.81
CA ASP A 351 -4.74 16.25 -17.59
C ASP A 351 -4.57 17.32 -18.66
N SER A 352 -5.64 17.69 -19.36
CA SER A 352 -5.59 18.69 -20.43
C SER A 352 -5.39 20.10 -19.91
N GLU A 353 -5.97 20.41 -18.75
CA GLU A 353 -5.96 21.72 -18.12
C GLU A 353 -4.61 22.02 -17.46
N PHE A 354 -4.03 21.03 -16.79
CA PHE A 354 -2.83 21.22 -15.97
C PHE A 354 -1.59 20.46 -16.48
N GLY A 355 -1.69 19.70 -17.57
CA GLY A 355 -0.58 18.91 -18.11
C GLY A 355 -0.21 17.73 -17.23
N LEU A 356 -1.23 17.08 -16.66
CA LEU A 356 -1.09 15.91 -15.79
C LEU A 356 -1.18 14.62 -16.60
N ASN A 357 -0.93 13.49 -15.93
CA ASN A 357 -1.02 12.15 -16.51
C ASN A 357 -1.68 11.20 -15.50
N GLY A 358 -2.94 11.46 -15.18
CA GLY A 358 -3.72 10.58 -14.32
C GLY A 358 -3.49 10.73 -12.81
N GLU A 359 -2.63 11.66 -12.37
CA GLU A 359 -2.29 11.88 -10.97
C GLU A 359 -2.17 13.38 -10.65
N LEU A 360 -2.72 13.80 -9.50
CA LEU A 360 -2.47 15.12 -8.95
C LEU A 360 -1.07 15.20 -8.31
N PRO A 361 -0.43 16.38 -8.28
CA PRO A 361 0.92 16.55 -7.71
C PRO A 361 1.09 16.04 -6.27
N VAL A 362 0.01 16.00 -5.47
CA VAL A 362 0.02 15.50 -4.08
C VAL A 362 0.55 14.07 -3.98
N VAL A 363 0.34 13.23 -4.99
CA VAL A 363 0.83 11.83 -5.01
C VAL A 363 2.36 11.81 -4.94
N GLY A 364 3.02 12.54 -5.85
CA GLY A 364 4.49 12.66 -5.87
C GLY A 364 5.04 13.41 -4.65
N MET A 365 4.34 14.44 -4.18
CA MET A 365 4.74 15.19 -2.99
C MET A 365 4.72 14.32 -1.73
N LEU A 366 3.68 13.50 -1.53
CA LEU A 366 3.59 12.60 -0.38
C LEU A 366 4.69 11.55 -0.38
N LYS A 367 4.94 10.90 -1.54
CA LYS A 367 5.99 9.89 -1.69
C LYS A 367 7.40 10.44 -1.44
N SER A 368 7.65 11.70 -1.81
CA SER A 368 8.96 12.36 -1.65
C SER A 368 9.16 13.04 -0.30
N THR A 369 8.08 13.32 0.44
CA THR A 369 8.15 14.02 1.73
C THR A 369 8.25 13.03 2.89
N PRO A 370 9.37 13.01 3.63
CA PRO A 370 9.54 12.13 4.79
C PRO A 370 8.35 12.27 5.76
N PRO A 371 7.84 11.16 6.29
CA PRO A 371 6.80 11.22 7.31
C PRO A 371 7.38 11.80 8.60
N LYS A 372 6.53 12.45 9.38
CA LYS A 372 6.81 12.79 10.77
C LYS A 372 5.81 12.06 11.64
N ILE A 373 6.31 11.20 12.53
CA ILE A 373 5.49 10.55 13.54
C ILE A 373 4.98 11.63 14.48
N ARG A 374 3.65 11.70 14.67
CA ARG A 374 3.02 12.72 15.52
C ARG A 374 2.82 12.21 16.94
N ALA A 375 2.38 10.97 17.09
CA ALA A 375 2.14 10.36 18.38
C ALA A 375 2.17 8.84 18.24
N ASP A 376 2.34 8.15 19.36
CA ASP A 376 2.10 6.70 19.45
C ASP A 376 0.89 6.45 20.37
N GLY A 377 0.24 5.31 20.16
CA GLY A 377 -0.85 4.82 20.99
C GLY A 377 -0.85 3.29 21.02
N PRO A 378 -1.72 2.66 21.83
CA PRO A 378 -1.85 1.22 21.81
C PRO A 378 -2.23 0.74 20.41
N VAL A 379 -1.44 -0.18 19.85
CA VAL A 379 -1.76 -0.84 18.58
C VAL A 379 -2.75 -1.97 18.88
N PRO A 380 -3.88 -2.08 18.15
CA PRO A 380 -4.78 -3.22 18.30
C PRO A 380 -4.02 -4.54 18.08
N PRO A 381 -4.20 -5.58 18.91
CA PRO A 381 -3.51 -6.86 18.75
C PRO A 381 -3.75 -7.56 17.41
N GLU A 382 -4.95 -7.39 16.85
CA GLU A 382 -5.34 -7.89 15.52
C GLU A 382 -4.52 -7.25 14.39
N MET A 383 -3.90 -6.11 14.72
CA MET A 383 -2.71 -5.51 14.13
C MET A 383 -1.69 -6.51 13.64
N GLU A 384 -1.36 -7.55 14.41
CA GLU A 384 -0.05 -8.22 14.34
C GLU A 384 0.15 -9.19 13.17
N ASN A 385 -0.81 -10.04 12.82
CA ASN A 385 -0.74 -10.96 11.67
C ASN A 385 -2.15 -11.43 11.29
N PHE A 386 -2.52 -11.32 10.00
CA PHE A 386 -3.83 -11.82 9.55
C PHE A 386 -3.82 -13.31 9.17
N TYR A 387 -2.72 -13.81 8.58
CA TYR A 387 -2.62 -15.22 8.18
C TYR A 387 -2.36 -16.12 9.40
N THR A 388 -3.21 -17.14 9.57
CA THR A 388 -3.14 -18.08 10.70
C THR A 388 -2.66 -19.47 10.31
N GLY A 389 -2.49 -19.74 9.02
CA GLY A 389 -1.98 -21.00 8.51
C GLY A 389 -0.48 -21.19 8.76
N PRO A 390 0.05 -22.38 8.45
CA PRO A 390 1.48 -22.65 8.53
C PRO A 390 2.27 -21.74 7.58
N ASP A 391 3.54 -21.50 7.89
CA ASP A 391 4.41 -20.64 7.09
C ASP A 391 4.35 -21.01 5.59
N LEU A 392 4.05 -20.02 4.76
CA LEU A 392 3.93 -20.15 3.30
C LEU A 392 5.24 -19.85 2.58
N THR A 393 6.31 -19.58 3.32
CA THR A 393 7.64 -19.31 2.77
C THR A 393 8.07 -20.44 1.83
N GLY A 394 8.68 -20.06 0.69
CA GLY A 394 9.08 -21.00 -0.36
C GLY A 394 7.93 -21.49 -1.27
N ARG A 395 6.73 -20.87 -1.19
CA ARG A 395 5.57 -21.21 -2.02
C ARG A 395 5.03 -19.97 -2.73
N ASP A 396 4.52 -20.17 -3.95
CA ASP A 396 3.88 -19.13 -4.76
C ASP A 396 2.37 -19.10 -4.54
N PHE A 397 1.94 -18.60 -3.38
CA PHE A 397 0.53 -18.54 -3.01
C PHE A 397 0.00 -17.11 -3.17
N ALA A 398 -1.20 -17.00 -3.73
CA ALA A 398 -1.93 -15.74 -3.85
C ALA A 398 -2.14 -15.10 -2.46
N ASP A 399 -1.84 -13.81 -2.33
CA ASP A 399 -1.97 -13.05 -1.07
C ASP A 399 -3.44 -13.00 -0.61
N GLU A 400 -4.37 -13.05 -1.57
CA GLU A 400 -5.83 -13.04 -1.38
C GLU A 400 -6.30 -14.12 -0.40
N LEU A 401 -5.62 -15.27 -0.37
CA LEU A 401 -6.03 -16.43 0.44
C LEU A 401 -6.11 -16.10 1.93
N LYS A 402 -5.30 -15.15 2.39
CA LYS A 402 -5.29 -14.66 3.77
C LYS A 402 -6.62 -14.05 4.17
N TYR A 403 -7.32 -13.39 3.24
CA TYR A 403 -8.50 -12.57 3.55
C TYR A 403 -9.83 -13.29 3.31
N LEU A 404 -9.79 -14.50 2.77
CA LEU A 404 -10.96 -15.36 2.57
C LEU A 404 -11.53 -15.85 3.92
N GLU A 405 -12.83 -16.17 3.93
CA GLU A 405 -13.52 -16.61 5.14
C GLU A 405 -14.45 -17.82 4.86
N PRO A 406 -14.19 -18.99 5.48
CA PRO A 406 -13.01 -19.31 6.28
C PRO A 406 -11.69 -19.17 5.49
N GLN A 407 -10.58 -18.87 6.17
CA GLN A 407 -9.26 -18.77 5.53
C GLN A 407 -8.92 -20.07 4.81
N VAL A 408 -8.33 -19.96 3.63
CA VAL A 408 -7.80 -21.11 2.88
C VAL A 408 -6.44 -21.46 3.48
N LEU A 409 -6.32 -22.68 4.01
CA LEU A 409 -5.15 -23.08 4.80
C LEU A 409 -4.42 -24.25 4.14
N LEU A 410 -3.10 -24.19 4.16
CA LEU A 410 -2.26 -25.33 3.87
C LEU A 410 -2.29 -26.30 5.06
N GLU A 411 -2.51 -27.58 4.76
CA GLU A 411 -2.26 -28.70 5.66
C GLU A 411 -1.01 -29.42 5.15
N PRO A 412 0.16 -29.24 5.80
CA PRO A 412 1.40 -29.84 5.34
C PRO A 412 1.36 -31.36 5.37
N ALA A 413 2.14 -32.01 4.49
CA ALA A 413 2.32 -33.45 4.52
C ALA A 413 2.76 -33.93 5.91
N ALA A 414 2.02 -34.89 6.48
CA ALA A 414 2.32 -35.44 7.81
C ALA A 414 3.62 -36.27 7.85
N ASP A 415 4.03 -36.82 6.71
CA ASP A 415 5.25 -37.59 6.54
C ASP A 415 6.04 -37.05 5.35
N THR A 416 7.20 -36.46 5.65
CA THR A 416 8.15 -35.92 4.67
C THR A 416 9.41 -36.78 4.57
N SER A 417 9.42 -37.96 5.21
CA SER A 417 10.60 -38.86 5.21
C SER A 417 10.81 -39.62 3.89
N GLN A 418 9.85 -39.52 2.98
CA GLN A 418 9.82 -40.11 1.63
C GLN A 418 9.34 -39.04 0.64
N PRO A 419 9.54 -39.23 -0.67
CA PRO A 419 8.91 -38.39 -1.69
C PRO A 419 7.43 -38.16 -1.42
N TYR A 420 7.06 -36.90 -1.32
CA TYR A 420 5.70 -36.46 -1.03
C TYR A 420 5.27 -35.39 -2.04
N TRP A 421 3.96 -35.15 -2.15
CA TRP A 421 3.43 -34.10 -3.01
C TRP A 421 3.45 -32.76 -2.28
N LYS A 422 4.37 -31.87 -2.68
CA LYS A 422 4.45 -30.50 -2.15
C LYS A 422 3.58 -29.55 -2.97
N LEU A 423 2.70 -28.78 -2.33
CA LEU A 423 1.88 -27.76 -2.99
C LEU A 423 2.69 -26.48 -3.22
N ILE A 424 3.29 -26.31 -4.40
CA ILE A 424 4.24 -25.22 -4.64
C ILE A 424 3.60 -23.91 -5.10
N SER A 425 2.39 -23.94 -5.65
CA SER A 425 1.69 -22.74 -6.10
C SER A 425 0.18 -22.86 -5.92
N VAL A 426 -0.45 -21.77 -5.47
CA VAL A 426 -1.91 -21.61 -5.33
C VAL A 426 -2.29 -20.23 -5.84
N GLN A 427 -2.93 -20.19 -7.00
CA GLN A 427 -3.53 -18.96 -7.52
C GLN A 427 -5.04 -18.97 -7.28
N TRP A 428 -5.61 -17.81 -6.99
CA TRP A 428 -7.03 -17.64 -6.73
C TRP A 428 -7.57 -16.43 -7.46
N LYS A 429 -8.76 -16.54 -8.04
CA LYS A 429 -9.45 -15.40 -8.64
C LYS A 429 -10.95 -15.50 -8.48
N GLU A 430 -11.55 -14.40 -8.05
CA GLU A 430 -13.01 -14.18 -7.97
C GLU A 430 -13.63 -13.94 -9.36
N GLU A 431 -13.37 -14.82 -10.31
CA GLU A 431 -13.94 -14.77 -11.66
C GLU A 431 -14.24 -16.19 -12.19
N GLY A 432 -15.19 -16.31 -13.12
CA GLY A 432 -15.48 -17.55 -13.84
C GLY A 432 -16.63 -18.38 -13.26
N ASN A 433 -16.55 -19.71 -13.44
CA ASN A 433 -17.69 -20.63 -13.28
C ASN A 433 -17.57 -21.55 -12.05
N GLY A 434 -16.61 -21.31 -11.14
CA GLY A 434 -16.46 -22.11 -9.93
C GLY A 434 -15.68 -23.40 -10.16
N TYR A 435 -14.39 -23.32 -10.50
CA TYR A 435 -13.56 -24.50 -10.77
C TYR A 435 -12.26 -24.50 -9.96
N MET A 436 -11.81 -25.70 -9.57
CA MET A 436 -10.42 -25.91 -9.21
C MET A 436 -9.68 -26.56 -10.38
N PHE A 437 -8.50 -26.04 -10.69
CA PHE A 437 -7.58 -26.55 -11.67
C PHE A 437 -6.36 -27.10 -10.94
N VAL A 438 -5.95 -28.32 -11.24
CA VAL A 438 -4.80 -28.97 -10.61
C VAL A 438 -3.79 -29.40 -11.67
N LYS A 439 -2.53 -29.05 -11.43
CA LYS A 439 -1.37 -29.50 -12.20
C LYS A 439 -0.44 -30.25 -11.26
N CYS A 440 0.08 -31.38 -11.73
CA CYS A 440 1.05 -32.18 -10.98
C CYS A 440 2.35 -32.24 -11.77
N LEU A 441 3.46 -31.99 -11.09
CA LEU A 441 4.81 -32.02 -11.64
C LEU A 441 5.60 -33.16 -10.97
N ASP A 442 6.49 -33.80 -11.73
CA ASP A 442 7.49 -34.69 -11.14
C ASP A 442 8.58 -33.90 -10.40
N GLN A 443 9.55 -34.64 -9.85
CA GLN A 443 10.69 -34.08 -9.11
C GLN A 443 11.53 -33.08 -9.91
N ASP A 444 11.55 -33.18 -11.24
CA ASP A 444 12.31 -32.32 -12.14
C ASP A 444 11.49 -31.11 -12.61
N GLY A 445 10.24 -30.99 -12.15
CA GLY A 445 9.32 -29.92 -12.54
C GLY A 445 8.57 -30.21 -13.85
N THR A 446 8.62 -31.45 -14.36
CA THR A 446 7.95 -31.83 -15.61
C THR A 446 6.47 -32.16 -15.35
N PRO A 447 5.51 -31.63 -16.12
CA PRO A 447 4.10 -31.96 -15.96
C PRO A 447 3.79 -33.44 -16.18
N ILE A 448 3.00 -34.02 -15.28
CA ILE A 448 2.55 -35.40 -15.33
C ILE A 448 1.11 -35.45 -15.86
N GLU A 449 0.86 -36.24 -16.90
CA GLU A 449 -0.48 -36.56 -17.42
C GLU A 449 -1.07 -37.76 -16.67
N GLY A 450 -2.38 -37.72 -16.38
CA GLY A 450 -3.11 -38.82 -15.75
C GLY A 450 -2.91 -38.96 -14.24
N GLN A 451 -2.19 -38.05 -13.59
CA GLN A 451 -2.03 -38.06 -12.13
C GLN A 451 -3.35 -37.70 -11.45
N GLU A 452 -3.89 -38.62 -10.64
CA GLU A 452 -5.13 -38.39 -9.92
C GLU A 452 -4.96 -37.41 -8.75
N PHE A 453 -5.96 -36.58 -8.54
CA PHE A 453 -6.15 -35.73 -7.37
C PHE A 453 -7.60 -35.82 -6.90
N GLU A 454 -7.83 -35.47 -5.64
CA GLU A 454 -9.16 -35.54 -5.03
C GLU A 454 -9.53 -34.25 -4.30
N ALA A 455 -10.81 -33.92 -4.32
CA ALA A 455 -11.44 -32.88 -3.52
C ALA A 455 -12.40 -33.54 -2.53
N ARG A 456 -11.96 -33.72 -1.29
CA ARG A 456 -12.78 -34.29 -0.21
C ARG A 456 -13.74 -33.26 0.36
N HIS A 457 -14.96 -33.68 0.66
CA HIS A 457 -16.00 -32.90 1.34
C HIS A 457 -16.73 -33.81 2.35
N GLU A 458 -17.62 -33.27 3.16
CA GLU A 458 -18.27 -34.03 4.27
C GLU A 458 -18.94 -35.35 3.82
N ASN A 459 -19.52 -35.35 2.61
CA ASN A 459 -20.29 -36.47 2.07
C ASN A 459 -19.50 -37.40 1.13
N GLY A 460 -18.21 -37.17 0.89
CA GLY A 460 -17.45 -37.96 -0.08
C GLY A 460 -16.20 -37.27 -0.63
N ALA A 461 -15.76 -37.72 -1.80
CA ALA A 461 -14.64 -37.15 -2.52
C ALA A 461 -14.89 -37.19 -4.03
N ASP A 462 -14.69 -36.06 -4.69
CA ASP A 462 -14.65 -35.98 -6.14
C ASP A 462 -13.22 -36.23 -6.62
N VAL A 463 -13.02 -37.12 -7.59
CA VAL A 463 -11.70 -37.49 -8.12
C VAL A 463 -11.61 -37.10 -9.59
N ALA A 464 -10.51 -36.47 -9.96
CA ALA A 464 -10.14 -36.18 -11.34
C ALA A 464 -8.66 -36.46 -11.56
N ALA A 465 -8.21 -36.37 -12.81
CA ALA A 465 -6.81 -36.55 -13.18
C ALA A 465 -6.30 -35.35 -13.97
N THR A 466 -4.99 -35.09 -13.87
CA THR A 466 -4.31 -34.15 -14.77
C THR A 466 -4.45 -34.62 -16.22
N LYS A 467 -4.57 -33.67 -17.14
CA LYS A 467 -4.80 -33.95 -18.57
C LYS A 467 -3.50 -33.90 -19.36
N GLY A 468 -3.59 -34.10 -20.69
CA GLY A 468 -2.44 -33.97 -21.60
C GLY A 468 -2.17 -32.53 -22.05
N HIS A 469 -1.25 -32.41 -23.02
CA HIS A 469 -0.73 -31.15 -23.53
C HIS A 469 -1.78 -30.15 -24.06
N TYR A 470 -2.89 -30.63 -24.65
CA TYR A 470 -3.94 -29.76 -25.21
C TYR A 470 -4.62 -28.89 -24.15
N ASP A 471 -4.75 -29.40 -22.92
CA ASP A 471 -5.28 -28.68 -21.77
C ASP A 471 -4.16 -28.04 -20.92
N ASN A 472 -2.93 -27.97 -21.45
CA ASN A 472 -1.75 -27.52 -20.74
C ASN A 472 -1.54 -28.26 -19.40
N TYR A 473 -1.86 -29.57 -19.40
CA TYR A 473 -1.75 -30.49 -18.26
C TYR A 473 -2.65 -30.19 -17.05
N TRP A 474 -3.63 -29.29 -17.19
CA TRP A 474 -4.58 -29.00 -16.12
C TRP A 474 -5.68 -30.06 -16.04
N GLY A 475 -5.80 -30.72 -14.89
CA GLY A 475 -7.04 -31.37 -14.48
C GLY A 475 -8.01 -30.34 -13.88
N ASN A 476 -9.31 -30.58 -13.96
CA ASN A 476 -10.29 -29.63 -13.41
C ASN A 476 -11.49 -30.33 -12.76
N LEU A 477 -11.99 -29.74 -11.67
CA LEU A 477 -13.22 -30.14 -10.97
C LEU A 477 -14.11 -28.91 -10.77
N ALA A 478 -15.42 -29.08 -10.99
CA ALA A 478 -16.40 -28.05 -10.67
C ALA A 478 -16.62 -28.01 -9.16
N MET A 479 -16.64 -26.80 -8.60
CA MET A 479 -16.96 -26.55 -7.20
C MET A 479 -18.43 -26.14 -7.09
N TYR A 480 -19.18 -26.85 -6.24
CA TYR A 480 -20.57 -26.53 -5.94
C TYR A 480 -20.74 -25.97 -4.53
N GLY A 481 -19.83 -26.30 -3.61
CA GLY A 481 -19.81 -25.75 -2.26
C GLY A 481 -19.13 -24.38 -2.15
N GLY A 482 -19.41 -23.68 -1.05
CA GLY A 482 -18.72 -22.45 -0.69
C GLY A 482 -17.35 -22.69 -0.06
N LEU A 483 -16.58 -21.62 0.22
CA LEU A 483 -15.37 -21.70 1.05
C LEU A 483 -15.64 -22.51 2.33
N GLY A 484 -14.68 -23.36 2.71
CA GLY A 484 -14.86 -24.34 3.80
C GLY A 484 -15.30 -25.73 3.36
N THR A 485 -15.69 -25.94 2.09
CA THR A 485 -16.28 -27.23 1.66
C THR A 485 -15.23 -28.28 1.33
N TYR A 486 -14.17 -27.90 0.61
CA TYR A 486 -13.26 -28.85 -0.02
C TYR A 486 -11.88 -28.88 0.65
N ARG A 487 -11.34 -30.10 0.80
CA ARG A 487 -9.93 -30.38 1.05
C ARG A 487 -9.34 -31.04 -0.20
N VAL A 488 -8.39 -30.36 -0.85
CA VAL A 488 -7.80 -30.79 -2.12
C VAL A 488 -6.40 -31.36 -1.92
N SER A 489 -6.14 -32.56 -2.44
CA SER A 489 -4.83 -33.22 -2.36
C SER A 489 -4.58 -34.15 -3.55
N VAL A 490 -3.32 -34.44 -3.85
CA VAL A 490 -2.93 -35.41 -4.89
C VAL A 490 -2.98 -36.83 -4.34
N LYS A 491 -3.47 -37.79 -5.14
CA LYS A 491 -3.55 -39.20 -4.74
C LYS A 491 -2.24 -39.94 -5.00
N GLY A 492 -2.00 -41.02 -4.26
CA GLY A 492 -0.90 -41.96 -4.53
C GLY A 492 0.38 -41.73 -3.72
N GLY A 493 0.31 -41.01 -2.59
CA GLY A 493 1.42 -40.84 -1.65
C GLY A 493 1.10 -39.83 -0.54
N PRO A 494 1.98 -39.65 0.45
CA PRO A 494 1.90 -38.52 1.37
C PRO A 494 1.98 -37.20 0.58
N GLY A 495 1.37 -36.16 1.09
CA GLY A 495 1.34 -34.87 0.40
C GLY A 495 0.64 -33.79 1.19
N ASP A 496 0.97 -32.56 0.84
CA ASP A 496 0.25 -31.38 1.27
C ASP A 496 -1.21 -31.46 0.81
N ALA A 497 -2.08 -30.79 1.55
CA ALA A 497 -3.45 -30.55 1.14
C ALA A 497 -3.81 -29.07 1.32
N LEU A 498 -4.70 -28.58 0.47
CA LEU A 498 -5.31 -27.26 0.64
C LEU A 498 -6.70 -27.45 1.24
N THR A 499 -6.97 -26.84 2.39
CA THR A 499 -8.24 -26.93 3.11
C THR A 499 -9.05 -25.65 2.95
N ASN A 500 -10.35 -25.74 3.26
CA ASN A 500 -11.31 -24.64 3.14
C ASN A 500 -11.51 -24.08 1.73
N VAL A 501 -11.21 -24.86 0.70
CA VAL A 501 -11.41 -24.48 -0.71
C VAL A 501 -12.90 -24.46 -1.05
N GLY A 502 -13.33 -23.57 -1.94
CA GLY A 502 -14.69 -23.51 -2.45
C GLY A 502 -15.06 -22.14 -3.04
N ASN A 503 -16.30 -21.99 -3.49
CA ASN A 503 -16.82 -20.72 -4.02
C ASN A 503 -16.92 -19.65 -2.93
N GLY A 504 -16.40 -18.45 -3.19
CA GLY A 504 -16.47 -17.33 -2.26
C GLY A 504 -15.54 -16.21 -2.66
N GLY A 505 -15.51 -15.17 -1.84
CA GLY A 505 -14.73 -13.96 -2.08
C GLY A 505 -14.29 -13.31 -0.77
N GLU A 506 -13.60 -12.19 -0.88
CA GLU A 506 -13.15 -11.40 0.27
C GLU A 506 -14.29 -10.59 0.91
N SER A 507 -15.41 -10.46 0.20
CA SER A 507 -16.63 -9.79 0.68
C SER A 507 -17.72 -10.83 0.95
N PRO A 508 -18.64 -10.57 1.89
CA PRO A 508 -19.77 -11.46 2.16
C PRO A 508 -20.63 -11.71 0.93
N GLY A 509 -21.09 -12.96 0.79
CA GLY A 509 -22.00 -13.38 -0.28
C GLY A 509 -21.37 -14.39 -1.26
N TYR A 510 -22.23 -15.06 -2.02
CA TYR A 510 -21.78 -16.05 -2.99
C TYR A 510 -21.07 -15.38 -4.17
N ARG A 511 -19.89 -15.92 -4.51
CA ARG A 511 -19.09 -15.55 -5.69
C ARG A 511 -18.52 -16.83 -6.28
N ALA A 512 -18.73 -17.03 -7.58
CA ALA A 512 -18.03 -18.08 -8.29
C ALA A 512 -16.55 -17.70 -8.37
N THR A 513 -15.68 -18.62 -7.97
CA THR A 513 -14.24 -18.37 -7.88
C THR A 513 -13.48 -19.55 -8.46
N ASN A 514 -12.25 -19.31 -8.91
CA ASN A 514 -11.39 -20.38 -9.38
C ASN A 514 -10.12 -20.48 -8.54
N PHE A 515 -9.61 -21.71 -8.42
CA PHE A 515 -8.30 -22.02 -7.84
C PHE A 515 -7.43 -22.70 -8.88
N TRP A 516 -6.14 -22.38 -8.91
CA TRP A 516 -5.13 -23.11 -9.68
C TRP A 516 -4.06 -23.60 -8.72
N LEU A 517 -3.96 -24.92 -8.60
CA LEU A 517 -3.07 -25.59 -7.66
C LEU A 517 -1.98 -26.32 -8.45
N THR A 518 -0.73 -26.07 -8.11
CA THR A 518 0.40 -26.84 -8.68
C THR A 518 1.08 -27.62 -7.58
N PHE A 519 1.02 -28.94 -7.68
CA PHE A 519 1.75 -29.86 -6.82
C PHE A 519 3.01 -30.34 -7.53
N GLN A 520 4.11 -30.45 -6.81
CA GLN A 520 5.34 -31.05 -7.29
C GLN A 520 5.74 -32.19 -6.37
N LYS A 521 6.11 -33.34 -6.94
CA LYS A 521 6.64 -34.46 -6.16
C LYS A 521 8.05 -34.10 -5.67
N THR A 522 8.34 -34.26 -4.39
CA THR A 522 9.71 -34.08 -3.87
C THR A 522 10.60 -35.25 -4.28
N SER A 523 11.92 -35.04 -4.34
CA SER A 523 12.89 -36.09 -4.69
C SER A 523 13.12 -37.08 -3.55
N ASP A 524 13.56 -38.31 -3.88
CA ASP A 524 14.11 -39.25 -2.90
C ASP A 524 15.33 -38.59 -2.24
N HIS A 525 15.24 -38.31 -0.94
CA HIS A 525 16.14 -37.44 -0.16
C HIS A 525 15.89 -35.93 -0.36
N GLU A 526 15.04 -35.35 0.48
CA GLU A 526 15.45 -34.15 1.19
C GLU A 526 16.38 -34.61 2.32
N GLU A 527 17.69 -34.40 2.15
CA GLU A 527 18.57 -34.26 3.31
C GLU A 527 17.89 -33.25 4.26
N GLY A 528 17.62 -33.69 5.48
CA GLY A 528 17.07 -32.82 6.51
C GLY A 528 17.95 -31.59 6.68
N ASP A 529 17.31 -30.44 6.90
CA ASP A 529 17.93 -29.12 6.90
C ASP A 529 18.72 -28.84 5.61
N VAL A 530 18.17 -28.02 4.72
CA VAL A 530 19.00 -27.31 3.73
C VAL A 530 19.86 -26.31 4.50
N THR A 531 20.88 -26.80 5.21
CA THR A 531 22.00 -25.98 5.63
C THR A 531 22.90 -25.87 4.41
N LEU A 532 23.05 -24.66 3.89
CA LEU A 532 23.98 -24.38 2.80
C LEU A 532 25.37 -24.94 3.15
N ASP A 533 25.87 -25.92 2.39
CA ASP A 533 27.27 -26.35 2.53
C ASP A 533 28.18 -25.26 1.94
N PHE A 534 28.58 -24.34 2.81
CA PHE A 534 29.47 -23.23 2.47
C PHE A 534 30.81 -23.70 1.89
N ASN A 535 31.31 -24.88 2.26
CA ASN A 535 32.57 -25.37 1.73
C ASN A 535 32.40 -25.86 0.29
N ALA A 536 31.34 -26.61 0.00
CA ALA A 536 31.02 -27.02 -1.36
C ALA A 536 30.80 -25.79 -2.26
N LYS A 537 30.09 -24.77 -1.75
CA LYS A 537 29.86 -23.52 -2.50
C LYS A 537 31.13 -22.71 -2.77
N ASP A 538 32.06 -22.65 -1.82
CA ASP A 538 33.35 -22.00 -2.05
C ASP A 538 34.15 -22.68 -3.16
N GLN A 539 34.16 -24.01 -3.17
CA GLN A 539 34.85 -24.75 -4.22
C GLN A 539 34.17 -24.58 -5.58
N ASP A 540 32.83 -24.59 -5.64
CA ASP A 540 32.07 -24.33 -6.86
C ASP A 540 32.38 -22.94 -7.45
N TYR A 541 32.35 -21.88 -6.64
CA TYR A 541 32.71 -20.53 -7.10
C TYR A 541 34.17 -20.41 -7.51
N LEU A 542 35.07 -21.04 -6.76
CA LEU A 542 36.50 -21.02 -7.08
C LEU A 542 36.81 -21.77 -8.37
N GLU A 543 36.22 -22.94 -8.57
CA GLU A 543 36.38 -23.74 -9.78
C GLU A 543 35.80 -23.01 -11.00
N HIS A 544 34.58 -22.47 -10.88
CA HIS A 544 34.00 -21.64 -11.92
C HIS A 544 34.92 -20.46 -12.28
N TYR A 545 35.39 -19.71 -11.29
CA TYR A 545 36.27 -18.57 -11.52
C TYR A 545 37.61 -18.98 -12.16
N ARG A 546 38.20 -20.10 -11.74
CA ARG A 546 39.43 -20.64 -12.36
C ARG A 546 39.22 -21.07 -13.81
N GLN A 547 38.03 -21.54 -14.16
CA GLN A 547 37.71 -21.97 -15.52
C GLN A 547 37.38 -20.79 -16.45
N THR A 548 36.67 -19.77 -15.96
CA THR A 548 36.08 -18.72 -16.80
C THR A 548 36.75 -17.36 -16.65
N GLY A 549 37.46 -17.12 -15.54
CA GLY A 549 37.94 -15.79 -15.14
C GLY A 549 36.82 -14.82 -14.74
N GLN A 550 35.57 -15.28 -14.72
CA GLN A 550 34.37 -14.51 -14.40
C GLN A 550 33.76 -14.94 -13.07
N MET A 551 33.06 -14.03 -12.40
CA MET A 551 32.32 -14.36 -11.19
C MET A 551 31.08 -15.19 -11.53
N LYS A 552 30.71 -16.10 -10.63
CA LYS A 552 29.41 -16.80 -10.71
C LYS A 552 28.37 -15.97 -9.96
N ASN A 553 27.56 -15.19 -10.68
CA ASN A 553 26.49 -14.38 -10.08
C ASN A 553 25.19 -15.19 -10.02
N GLU A 554 24.97 -15.92 -8.93
CA GLU A 554 23.72 -16.66 -8.69
C GLU A 554 22.62 -15.75 -8.11
N ALA A 555 22.89 -14.45 -7.95
CA ALA A 555 21.92 -13.42 -7.62
C ALA A 555 21.54 -12.56 -8.83
N GLU A 556 21.74 -13.06 -10.06
CA GLU A 556 21.32 -12.35 -11.27
C GLU A 556 19.80 -12.09 -11.25
N GLY A 557 19.40 -10.84 -11.46
CA GLY A 557 18.00 -10.37 -11.30
C GLY A 557 17.74 -9.54 -10.04
N PHE A 558 18.69 -9.47 -9.10
CA PHE A 558 18.65 -8.57 -7.96
C PHE A 558 19.50 -7.30 -8.20
N GLU A 559 19.32 -6.27 -7.37
CA GLU A 559 19.91 -4.92 -7.55
C GLU A 559 21.36 -4.78 -7.01
N GLN A 560 22.05 -5.86 -6.65
CA GLN A 560 23.42 -5.79 -6.14
C GLN A 560 24.38 -5.28 -7.22
N THR A 561 25.34 -4.44 -6.80
CA THR A 561 26.34 -3.87 -7.70
C THR A 561 27.73 -4.22 -7.21
N VAL A 562 28.59 -4.72 -8.11
CA VAL A 562 30.01 -4.94 -7.83
C VAL A 562 30.80 -3.74 -8.35
N ILE A 563 31.44 -3.04 -7.42
CA ILE A 563 32.36 -1.94 -7.69
C ILE A 563 33.77 -2.52 -7.86
N PRO A 564 34.43 -2.30 -9.01
CA PRO A 564 35.75 -2.84 -9.27
C PRO A 564 36.82 -2.24 -8.34
N ALA A 565 37.86 -3.01 -8.04
CA ALA A 565 39.04 -2.51 -7.35
C ALA A 565 39.74 -1.41 -8.18
N ASN A 566 40.49 -0.50 -7.54
CA ASN A 566 41.10 0.69 -8.14
C ASN A 566 42.29 0.43 -9.12
N GLY A 567 42.21 -0.60 -9.97
CA GLY A 567 43.14 -0.83 -11.08
C GLY A 567 44.52 -1.39 -10.72
N LYS A 568 44.72 -1.89 -9.49
CA LYS A 568 45.98 -2.55 -9.11
C LYS A 568 46.02 -4.02 -9.54
N LYS A 569 47.23 -4.48 -9.89
CA LYS A 569 47.51 -5.86 -10.35
C LYS A 569 47.17 -6.94 -9.32
N ASP A 570 47.35 -6.66 -8.04
CA ASP A 570 47.01 -7.55 -6.95
C ASP A 570 45.80 -6.98 -6.18
N HIS A 571 44.69 -7.71 -6.16
CA HIS A 571 43.48 -7.33 -5.44
C HIS A 571 42.62 -8.56 -5.11
N TYR A 572 41.68 -8.41 -4.18
CA TYR A 572 40.63 -9.40 -3.94
C TYR A 572 39.47 -9.16 -4.89
N LYS A 573 39.06 -10.22 -5.60
CA LYS A 573 37.93 -10.22 -6.51
C LYS A 573 36.75 -10.94 -5.86
N ILE A 574 35.53 -10.50 -6.14
CA ILE A 574 34.33 -11.25 -5.80
C ILE A 574 34.15 -12.33 -6.85
N ILE A 575 34.18 -13.59 -6.43
CA ILE A 575 34.08 -14.75 -7.34
C ILE A 575 32.71 -15.43 -7.30
N GLY A 576 31.91 -15.15 -6.27
CA GLY A 576 30.54 -15.64 -6.15
C GLY A 576 29.66 -14.72 -5.33
N ILE A 577 28.43 -14.54 -5.78
CA ILE A 577 27.34 -13.89 -5.05
C ILE A 577 26.09 -14.73 -5.22
N ARG A 578 25.38 -15.00 -4.12
CA ARG A 578 24.11 -15.73 -4.11
C ARG A 578 23.12 -15.07 -3.16
N HIS A 579 21.88 -14.96 -3.63
CA HIS A 579 20.72 -14.71 -2.78
C HIS A 579 20.28 -16.06 -2.20
N LEU A 580 20.22 -16.14 -0.87
CA LEU A 580 19.88 -17.37 -0.16
C LEU A 580 18.37 -17.45 0.05
N LEU A 581 17.83 -18.64 -0.19
CA LEU A 581 16.46 -18.98 0.18
C LEU A 581 16.31 -18.96 1.71
N PRO A 582 15.13 -18.64 2.23
CA PRO A 582 14.88 -18.64 3.67
C PRO A 582 15.24 -19.97 4.35
N GLU A 583 15.05 -21.10 3.67
CA GLU A 583 15.41 -22.43 4.15
C GLU A 583 16.94 -22.58 4.28
N GLU A 584 17.71 -22.05 3.32
CA GLU A 584 19.19 -22.05 3.33
C GLU A 584 19.78 -21.22 4.48
N ALA A 585 19.02 -20.25 4.97
CA ALA A 585 19.42 -19.33 6.04
C ALA A 585 18.66 -19.55 7.35
N ASN A 586 17.83 -20.60 7.46
CA ASN A 586 16.97 -20.88 8.61
C ASN A 586 16.11 -19.66 9.03
N GLY A 587 15.49 -18.99 8.05
CA GLY A 587 14.64 -17.82 8.22
C GLY A 587 15.38 -16.52 8.61
N ASN A 588 16.71 -16.55 8.69
CA ASN A 588 17.48 -15.39 9.13
C ASN A 588 17.61 -14.31 8.04
N ARG A 589 18.03 -13.10 8.48
CA ARG A 589 18.37 -11.95 7.63
C ARG A 589 19.85 -11.67 7.77
N ILE A 590 20.69 -12.44 7.10
CA ILE A 590 22.14 -12.46 7.32
C ILE A 590 22.88 -12.40 5.99
N ALA A 591 23.95 -11.60 5.93
CA ALA A 591 24.98 -11.71 4.91
C ALA A 591 26.10 -12.62 5.44
N PHE A 592 26.25 -13.80 4.84
CA PHE A 592 27.37 -14.71 5.04
C PHE A 592 28.50 -14.36 4.07
N LEU A 593 29.74 -14.42 4.55
CA LEU A 593 30.90 -13.86 3.87
C LEU A 593 32.10 -14.82 3.99
N ALA A 594 32.82 -15.03 2.90
CA ALA A 594 34.06 -15.82 2.87
C ALA A 594 35.19 -15.04 2.17
N VAL A 595 36.39 -15.06 2.76
CA VAL A 595 37.62 -14.59 2.11
C VAL A 595 38.54 -15.80 2.00
N LEU A 596 38.86 -16.19 0.78
CA LEU A 596 39.73 -17.32 0.50
C LEU A 596 41.19 -16.88 0.38
N ASP A 597 42.13 -17.80 0.60
CA ASP A 597 43.55 -17.65 0.29
C ASP A 597 43.83 -18.14 -1.15
N ALA A 598 45.09 -18.02 -1.60
CA ALA A 598 45.48 -18.46 -2.95
C ALA A 598 45.31 -19.98 -3.19
N ASN A 599 45.18 -20.78 -2.12
CA ASN A 599 44.93 -22.22 -2.22
C ASN A 599 43.42 -22.54 -2.26
N GLY A 600 42.55 -21.56 -2.00
CA GLY A 600 41.10 -21.76 -1.93
C GLY A 600 40.58 -22.13 -0.55
N ASN A 601 41.39 -21.95 0.51
CA ASN A 601 40.96 -22.14 1.90
C ASN A 601 40.55 -20.82 2.53
N ILE A 602 39.71 -20.82 3.57
CA ILE A 602 39.36 -19.58 4.31
C ILE A 602 40.63 -18.93 4.89
N ASP A 603 40.91 -17.68 4.48
CA ASP A 603 42.00 -16.87 4.99
C ASP A 603 41.61 -16.23 6.32
N ARG A 604 41.93 -16.94 7.41
CA ARG A 604 41.63 -16.50 8.78
C ARG A 604 42.38 -15.24 9.21
N ASN A 605 43.39 -14.78 8.44
CA ASN A 605 44.12 -13.55 8.73
C ASN A 605 43.48 -12.31 8.09
N LYS A 606 42.42 -12.50 7.30
CA LYS A 606 41.69 -11.40 6.65
C LYS A 606 40.41 -11.05 7.40
N GLN A 607 40.05 -9.78 7.29
CA GLN A 607 38.83 -9.23 7.84
C GLN A 607 38.04 -8.57 6.71
N ILE A 608 36.74 -8.42 6.93
CA ILE A 608 35.83 -7.75 5.99
C ILE A 608 35.40 -6.42 6.61
N ASP A 609 35.63 -5.34 5.89
CA ASP A 609 35.05 -4.03 6.20
C ASP A 609 33.63 -3.99 5.62
N TRP A 610 32.73 -3.33 6.33
CA TRP A 610 31.34 -3.21 5.92
C TRP A 610 30.71 -1.94 6.45
N GLY A 611 29.57 -1.58 5.88
CA GLY A 611 28.76 -0.45 6.30
C GLY A 611 27.44 -0.44 5.55
N TRP A 612 26.68 0.64 5.70
CA TRP A 612 25.38 0.81 5.04
C TRP A 612 25.21 2.19 4.42
N GLN A 613 24.25 2.32 3.51
CA GLN A 613 23.89 3.59 2.90
C GLN A 613 23.39 4.58 3.97
N GLY A 614 23.95 5.79 3.97
CA GLY A 614 23.62 6.83 4.97
C GLY A 614 24.34 6.68 6.32
N MET A 615 25.35 5.81 6.42
CA MET A 615 26.18 5.70 7.62
C MET A 615 26.97 6.99 7.90
N ASP A 616 26.78 7.59 9.07
CA ASP A 616 27.54 8.75 9.52
C ASP A 616 29.00 8.39 9.82
N GLY A 617 29.93 9.34 9.66
CA GLY A 617 31.36 9.10 9.88
C GLY A 617 31.76 8.64 11.30
N GLY A 618 30.87 8.79 12.28
CA GLY A 618 31.04 8.28 13.64
C GLY A 618 30.49 6.87 13.90
N GLN A 619 29.76 6.27 12.95
CA GLN A 619 29.01 5.01 13.10
C GLN A 619 29.70 3.79 12.49
N LYS A 620 31.03 3.83 12.30
CA LYS A 620 31.74 2.75 11.60
C LYS A 620 31.62 1.42 12.38
N PRO A 621 31.00 0.37 11.81
CA PRO A 621 30.90 -0.92 12.48
C PRO A 621 32.27 -1.58 12.60
N ARG A 622 32.38 -2.53 13.54
CA ARG A 622 33.61 -3.32 13.66
C ARG A 622 33.76 -4.23 12.44
N PRO A 623 34.96 -4.32 11.85
CA PRO A 623 35.25 -5.30 10.80
C PRO A 623 34.99 -6.72 11.28
N ILE A 624 34.57 -7.58 10.35
CA ILE A 624 34.22 -8.97 10.64
C ILE A 624 35.43 -9.88 10.41
N THR A 625 35.68 -10.77 11.35
CA THR A 625 36.73 -11.78 11.31
C THR A 625 36.24 -13.09 10.69
N GLN A 626 37.16 -13.83 10.06
CA GLN A 626 36.93 -15.17 9.50
C GLN A 626 37.19 -16.28 10.55
N ASP A 627 36.87 -16.03 11.82
CA ASP A 627 37.19 -16.90 12.96
C ASP A 627 36.09 -17.93 13.28
N LYS A 628 34.91 -17.78 12.69
CA LYS A 628 33.80 -18.71 12.83
C LYS A 628 34.12 -20.13 12.29
N PRO A 629 33.42 -21.17 12.80
CA PRO A 629 33.46 -22.51 12.22
C PRO A 629 33.11 -22.52 10.74
N LEU A 630 33.63 -23.48 9.98
CA LEU A 630 33.44 -23.53 8.52
C LEU A 630 31.96 -23.61 8.11
N ASN A 631 31.11 -24.19 8.95
CA ASN A 631 29.68 -24.34 8.73
C ASN A 631 28.83 -23.10 9.12
N GLU A 632 29.41 -22.04 9.68
CA GLU A 632 28.67 -20.82 10.08
C GLU A 632 29.09 -19.57 9.29
N ARG A 633 30.32 -19.58 8.74
CA ARG A 633 31.01 -18.48 8.00
C ARG A 633 31.02 -17.14 8.76
N ALA A 634 31.86 -16.21 8.31
CA ALA A 634 31.76 -14.83 8.81
C ALA A 634 30.38 -14.28 8.43
N ASN A 635 29.68 -13.58 9.34
CA ASN A 635 28.32 -13.17 9.06
C ASN A 635 27.91 -11.83 9.68
N VAL A 636 26.97 -11.14 9.03
CA VAL A 636 26.45 -9.82 9.42
C VAL A 636 24.93 -9.83 9.36
N PRO A 637 24.22 -9.58 10.48
CA PRO A 637 22.77 -9.37 10.46
C PRO A 637 22.39 -8.15 9.62
N LEU A 638 21.36 -8.29 8.80
CA LEU A 638 20.82 -7.23 7.94
C LEU A 638 19.51 -6.73 8.56
N ASN A 639 19.47 -5.45 8.93
CA ASN A 639 18.25 -4.85 9.44
C ASN A 639 17.27 -4.53 8.29
N PRO A 640 15.95 -4.64 8.51
CA PRO A 640 14.96 -4.23 7.51
C PRO A 640 15.17 -2.77 7.09
N GLY A 641 15.14 -2.53 5.78
CA GLY A 641 15.43 -1.21 5.18
C GLY A 641 16.92 -0.85 5.06
N GLN A 642 17.83 -1.63 5.63
CA GLN A 642 19.27 -1.36 5.58
C GLN A 642 19.87 -1.88 4.27
N ARG A 643 20.56 -1.00 3.52
CA ARG A 643 21.32 -1.35 2.31
C ARG A 643 22.82 -1.37 2.62
N CYS A 644 23.38 -2.57 2.75
CA CYS A 644 24.76 -2.80 3.17
C CYS A 644 25.74 -2.91 2.00
N TRP A 645 27.02 -2.69 2.29
CA TRP A 645 28.14 -2.96 1.40
C TRP A 645 29.26 -3.72 2.13
N PHE A 646 30.06 -4.49 1.38
CA PHE A 646 31.13 -5.34 1.92
C PHE A 646 32.39 -5.31 1.04
N GLN A 647 33.57 -5.29 1.65
CA GLN A 647 34.88 -5.37 0.98
C GLN A 647 35.96 -5.95 1.91
N VAL A 648 37.06 -6.50 1.38
CA VAL A 648 38.17 -6.98 2.22
C VAL A 648 38.90 -5.80 2.88
N LEU A 649 39.04 -5.83 4.22
CA LEU A 649 39.70 -4.77 4.97
C LEU A 649 41.22 -4.84 4.81
N GLY A 650 41.85 -3.68 4.61
CA GLY A 650 43.32 -3.55 4.62
C GLY A 650 44.00 -4.13 3.38
N ALA A 651 43.24 -4.46 2.33
CA ALA A 651 43.73 -4.86 1.02
C ALA A 651 42.93 -4.14 -0.08
N GLU A 652 43.50 -4.05 -1.28
CA GLU A 652 42.70 -3.68 -2.46
C GLU A 652 41.69 -4.79 -2.74
N SER A 653 40.43 -4.42 -2.90
CA SER A 653 39.31 -5.35 -3.02
C SER A 653 38.24 -4.74 -3.92
N GLU A 654 37.56 -5.58 -4.69
CA GLU A 654 36.22 -5.25 -5.18
C GLU A 654 35.28 -5.07 -3.98
N ARG A 655 34.25 -4.25 -4.18
CA ARG A 655 33.23 -3.97 -3.17
C ARG A 655 31.87 -4.34 -3.73
N VAL A 656 31.09 -5.12 -2.98
CA VAL A 656 29.68 -5.33 -3.30
C VAL A 656 28.85 -4.30 -2.55
N GLU A 657 27.90 -3.69 -3.25
CA GLU A 657 26.94 -2.73 -2.72
C GLU A 657 25.51 -3.22 -2.92
N ASN A 658 24.60 -2.58 -2.21
CA ASN A 658 23.16 -2.79 -2.29
C ASN A 658 22.69 -4.18 -1.80
N ILE A 659 23.34 -4.72 -0.77
CA ILE A 659 22.93 -5.96 -0.11
C ILE A 659 21.88 -5.64 0.96
N HIS A 660 20.63 -6.10 0.77
CA HIS A 660 19.53 -5.77 1.67
C HIS A 660 18.45 -6.85 1.74
N THR A 661 17.48 -6.63 2.64
CA THR A 661 16.33 -7.53 2.85
C THR A 661 15.03 -7.07 2.17
N MET A 662 15.03 -5.94 1.48
CA MET A 662 13.83 -5.31 0.93
C MET A 662 13.66 -5.57 -0.58
N TYR A 663 13.36 -6.80 -0.98
CA TYR A 663 12.96 -7.08 -2.37
C TYR A 663 11.46 -7.41 -2.44
N PRO A 664 10.76 -7.02 -3.53
CA PRO A 664 9.33 -7.28 -3.72
C PRO A 664 9.10 -8.76 -4.09
N THR A 665 9.38 -9.65 -3.14
CA THR A 665 9.05 -11.08 -3.24
C THR A 665 8.31 -11.48 -1.96
N ASN A 666 7.46 -12.51 -2.04
CA ASN A 666 6.47 -12.88 -1.01
C ASN A 666 7.02 -13.46 0.32
N GLY A 667 8.24 -13.11 0.75
CA GLY A 667 8.80 -13.59 2.02
C GLY A 667 9.96 -12.74 2.49
N GLY A 668 9.70 -11.72 3.31
CA GLY A 668 10.62 -10.65 3.74
C GLY A 668 11.86 -11.05 4.58
N ASN A 669 12.45 -12.23 4.36
CA ASN A 669 13.66 -12.72 4.99
C ASN A 669 14.69 -13.09 3.91
N HIS A 670 15.43 -12.09 3.41
CA HIS A 670 16.49 -12.33 2.43
C HIS A 670 17.85 -12.42 3.13
N SER A 671 18.60 -13.48 2.81
CA SER A 671 19.98 -13.66 3.21
C SER A 671 20.89 -13.74 1.98
N TRP A 672 22.19 -13.57 2.19
CA TRP A 672 23.17 -13.44 1.10
C TRP A 672 24.42 -14.25 1.39
N TYR A 673 25.05 -14.82 0.36
CA TYR A 673 26.38 -15.41 0.45
C TYR A 673 27.34 -14.77 -0.56
N ILE A 674 28.49 -14.27 -0.07
CA ILE A 674 29.47 -13.54 -0.88
C ILE A 674 30.88 -14.10 -0.63
N VAL A 675 31.62 -14.38 -1.71
CA VAL A 675 32.97 -14.99 -1.64
C VAL A 675 34.01 -14.13 -2.35
N PHE A 676 35.08 -13.79 -1.62
CA PHE A 676 36.25 -13.04 -2.10
C PHE A 676 37.45 -13.97 -2.31
N TYR A 677 38.21 -13.76 -3.38
CA TYR A 677 39.40 -14.54 -3.71
C TYR A 677 40.55 -13.63 -4.20
N PRO A 678 41.80 -13.87 -3.76
CA PRO A 678 42.94 -13.05 -4.14
C PRO A 678 43.39 -13.34 -5.57
N VAL A 679 43.55 -12.29 -6.36
CA VAL A 679 44.13 -12.35 -7.70
C VAL A 679 45.52 -11.75 -7.64
N GLN A 680 46.54 -12.54 -8.01
CA GLN A 680 47.91 -12.05 -8.19
C GLN A 680 48.13 -11.70 -9.66
N GLY A 681 48.75 -10.55 -9.90
CA GLY A 681 48.97 -10.00 -11.23
C GLY A 681 49.99 -10.78 -12.05
N GLY A 682 49.57 -11.90 -12.62
CA GLY A 682 50.32 -12.59 -13.69
C GLY A 682 50.30 -14.11 -13.65
N SER A 683 49.14 -14.76 -13.64
CA SER A 683 48.96 -16.12 -14.17
C SER A 683 47.48 -16.45 -14.29
N GLY A 684 46.85 -16.01 -15.39
CA GLY A 684 45.65 -16.68 -15.86
C GLY A 684 46.00 -18.11 -16.32
N PRO A 685 45.04 -19.05 -16.34
CA PRO A 685 45.23 -20.36 -16.96
C PRO A 685 45.68 -20.20 -18.42
N VAL A 686 46.60 -21.09 -18.80
CA VAL A 686 47.25 -21.23 -20.10
C VAL A 686 46.23 -21.26 -21.25
N ASP A 687 46.51 -20.51 -22.31
CA ASP A 687 45.78 -20.55 -23.59
C ASP A 687 45.61 -22.00 -24.09
N PRO A 688 44.39 -22.42 -24.51
CA PRO A 688 44.24 -23.64 -25.29
C PRO A 688 44.86 -23.46 -26.68
N PRO A 689 45.36 -24.54 -27.31
CA PRO A 689 46.03 -24.48 -28.60
C PRO A 689 45.09 -24.01 -29.71
N ASP A 690 45.67 -23.29 -30.68
CA ASP A 690 45.08 -22.74 -31.90
C ASP A 690 43.75 -23.39 -32.32
N LYS A 691 42.65 -22.65 -32.09
CA LYS A 691 41.40 -22.88 -32.81
C LYS A 691 41.56 -22.32 -34.23
N PRO A 692 41.11 -23.03 -35.28
CA PRO A 692 41.10 -22.49 -36.63
C PRO A 692 40.23 -21.23 -36.67
N ASP A 693 40.57 -20.31 -37.57
CA ASP A 693 39.90 -19.01 -37.70
C ASP A 693 38.37 -19.17 -37.62
N PRO A 694 37.69 -18.30 -36.85
CA PRO A 694 36.24 -18.32 -36.79
C PRO A 694 35.68 -18.14 -38.21
N PRO A 695 34.62 -18.88 -38.60
CA PRO A 695 33.86 -18.46 -39.78
C PRO A 695 33.40 -17.02 -39.54
N ASP A 696 33.38 -16.22 -40.60
CA ASP A 696 32.93 -14.84 -40.56
C ASP A 696 31.67 -14.70 -39.69
N PRO A 697 31.58 -13.63 -38.87
CA PRO A 697 30.43 -13.43 -38.01
C PRO A 697 29.15 -13.56 -38.84
N PRO A 698 28.10 -14.24 -38.34
CA PRO A 698 26.82 -14.23 -39.03
C PRO A 698 26.43 -12.78 -39.25
N ASP A 699 26.08 -12.44 -40.50
CA ASP A 699 25.67 -11.11 -40.90
C ASP A 699 24.73 -10.53 -39.85
N ARG A 700 25.02 -9.29 -39.46
CA ARG A 700 24.16 -8.50 -38.57
C ARG A 700 22.71 -8.69 -39.03
N PRO A 701 21.75 -8.92 -38.11
CA PRO A 701 20.36 -9.00 -38.50
C PRO A 701 20.01 -7.77 -39.33
N ASP A 702 19.48 -8.02 -40.52
CA ASP A 702 19.11 -6.99 -41.47
C ASP A 702 17.95 -6.17 -40.88
N ASN A 703 18.31 -5.08 -40.22
CA ASN A 703 17.37 -4.13 -39.65
C ASN A 703 16.68 -3.27 -40.72
N SER A 704 16.85 -3.56 -42.03
CA SER A 704 16.20 -2.82 -43.11
C SER A 704 14.68 -2.91 -43.05
N GLU A 705 14.11 -4.06 -42.64
CA GLU A 705 12.67 -4.24 -42.47
C GLU A 705 12.13 -3.38 -41.30
N ALA A 706 12.87 -3.36 -40.18
CA ALA A 706 12.51 -2.56 -39.00
C ALA A 706 12.64 -1.05 -39.28
N LEU A 707 13.68 -0.61 -39.98
CA LEU A 707 13.81 0.78 -40.42
C LEU A 707 12.71 1.16 -41.43
N ARG A 708 12.39 0.27 -42.38
CA ARG A 708 11.33 0.47 -43.36
C ARG A 708 9.96 0.65 -42.70
N LEU A 709 9.65 -0.16 -41.69
CA LEU A 709 8.41 -0.07 -40.92
C LEU A 709 8.36 1.23 -40.09
N LEU A 710 9.50 1.68 -39.53
CA LEU A 710 9.58 2.96 -38.82
C LEU A 710 9.36 4.15 -39.76
N GLU A 711 9.93 4.10 -40.97
CA GLU A 711 9.76 5.13 -42.00
C GLU A 711 8.35 5.14 -42.62
N GLU A 712 7.68 3.99 -42.71
CA GLU A 712 6.26 3.90 -43.10
C GLU A 712 5.35 4.46 -42.00
N ALA A 713 5.59 4.13 -40.73
CA ALA A 713 4.85 4.67 -39.60
C ALA A 713 4.97 6.21 -39.54
N GLN A 714 6.19 6.75 -39.72
CA GLN A 714 6.42 8.19 -39.75
C GLN A 714 5.72 8.87 -40.94
N ARG A 715 5.65 8.21 -42.10
CA ARG A 715 4.89 8.70 -43.25
C ARG A 715 3.40 8.77 -42.97
N HIS A 716 2.81 7.76 -42.34
CA HIS A 716 1.39 7.78 -41.97
C HIS A 716 1.05 8.86 -40.95
N VAL A 717 1.90 9.10 -39.96
CA VAL A 717 1.73 10.20 -38.99
C VAL A 717 1.76 11.55 -39.70
N ASN A 718 2.71 11.76 -40.61
CA ASN A 718 2.81 13.02 -41.36
C ASN A 718 1.60 13.23 -42.28
N GLN A 719 1.08 12.16 -42.89
CA GLN A 719 -0.10 12.21 -43.75
C GLN A 719 -1.39 12.49 -42.96
N ALA A 720 -1.52 11.91 -41.75
CA ALA A 720 -2.62 12.21 -40.83
C ALA A 720 -2.59 13.68 -40.38
N ASN A 721 -1.41 14.22 -40.04
CA ASN A 721 -1.25 15.62 -39.67
C ASN A 721 -1.60 16.57 -40.82
N GLN A 722 -1.24 16.24 -42.06
CA GLN A 722 -1.65 17.04 -43.23
C GLN A 722 -3.17 17.01 -43.47
N LEU A 723 -3.83 15.87 -43.23
CA LEU A 723 -5.29 15.75 -43.33
C LEU A 723 -6.01 16.55 -42.22
N ILE A 724 -5.45 16.56 -41.01
CA ILE A 724 -5.95 17.36 -39.88
C ILE A 724 -5.85 18.86 -40.21
N GLU A 725 -4.70 19.33 -40.71
CA GLU A 725 -4.55 20.74 -41.08
C GLU A 725 -5.44 21.13 -42.27
N LYS A 726 -5.64 20.22 -43.24
CA LYS A 726 -6.58 20.46 -44.33
C LYS A 726 -8.03 20.51 -43.85
N ALA A 727 -8.43 19.68 -42.89
CA ALA A 727 -9.75 19.71 -42.26
C ALA A 727 -9.97 21.01 -41.47
N LYS A 728 -8.95 21.51 -40.75
CA LYS A 728 -8.99 22.81 -40.07
C LYS A 728 -9.13 23.99 -41.03
N SER A 729 -8.63 23.89 -42.27
CA SER A 729 -8.78 24.94 -43.29
C SER A 729 -10.13 24.97 -44.00
N LEU A 730 -10.94 23.91 -43.84
CA LEU A 730 -12.27 23.77 -44.44
C LEU A 730 -13.41 24.02 -43.43
N LEU A 731 -13.08 24.17 -42.15
CA LEU A 731 -13.91 24.69 -41.07
C LEU A 731 -13.63 26.19 -40.90
#